data_AF-A0A498JY40-F1
#
_entry.id   AF-A0A498JY40-F1
#
_cell.length_a   1.000
_cell.length_b   1.000
_cell.length_c   1.000
_cell.angle_alpha   90.00
_cell.angle_beta   90.00
_cell.angle_gamma   90.00
#
_symmetry.space_group_name_H-M   'P 1'
#
loop_
_entity.id
_entity.type
_entity.pdbx_description
1 polymer ?
#
loop_
_entity_poly.entity_id
_entity_poly.type
_entity_poly.pdbx_seq_one_letter_code
_entity_poly.pdbx_strand_id
1 'polypeptide(L)'
;MIQDITREAAEQPQDPREAVASWVQKLKDVANDADDVLEEINYEVLRHKHEIQNHLKRKVLNFFSLSNPVAFRLKTEHKIKSINASLVDLASLPSVAKVFGGMLRSKNGADQWSAILQSKICDSPEAKEIIISELKLSLDNLKFPFLKQCFTYCSMFKKGSEIERDDLIQLWMAQGLLCPSSENSDLEMEDIGTEYFHILLQNSLLQDLTKDEFGVVAKCKMHALVHDFAEHVSKFESATSDSNETVGTLKIRHASHIPTLVLQSIPKKSLRGLRSLFSNSEVPSHMLPRFRGLHVLNLYNADIKELPISIGKLKQLRYLNVSRTKIEALPKSVGKLHNLQTLRMEHCRRLKVFSMEMGDLINLRHIYFGPVQKKKRANFGWYRESHVRVGQLTSLRTMPYFIVSPDGTSRGIEELAGLNHLKGELAIYDLEHARDGEEAKKSNLVGKKNIRKLSLIWGEEMRPCNNSEEDVLQGLQPHPNLEILEIRNFMGAQFPSWKPHNNLKEIRLFQCDVCEEAPMLGHLPSLMHLEFNTMCNLKRLGDEFYGYYDIDDAMKTKALFPTLKTFRIIAALNLTEWIEPPMVKEQQISVFPRLEELDLVECPQIRNFPDHFAFLRKLEMSICHELSNLTSLVEKCTSLQNLEICSCDKLRSLSLFGLTSIRKLLFSSRGGKLTSTSQHSGPELYTGVSLEELSIKCPSLENLGISRCDSLISISVHGVTSLRGLEISSCGGLISMDLESLPECYIPLEVLSLRSCRSLESISSLHGYTSLRKLTIEDCDGLKTYASIGLESCTSIRALCVHDFQQLRQYSADGLDISLIEELTIYKFPKLICISNHGLTTLRKLVLIASCVPELSIDNNTTLEELYLQDCTSIGSLCIYNCERLSHFLVDGLETLTILEELTIRNCPSLTLVPIAPCLRELVIEGCEKLSSLRSGSKHCNSLERVKISGSPNLISIPIAPCLRELVIDGCEKLSSLSSGSKHCNSLERVKISGSPNLISIPIAPRLRELVIEGCEKLSSLSSGSKHCNLLERVKISGSPNLISIPIAVCLRELVIEGCEKLSSLPSGLKHCNALERLKISGSRNLECIPISDVFPPSLGQFVIEDCAQLSSLQGRHESLEELSMVNCPKLLWSSVAEGGSCLTALRRLVIASCSGPNLGIKSISTLEEISLHDCTSLVDLEIQRCRNLISLADVDATSLQSLSSLTILDCEKLRYLPTGLHTLTRLERMRIGRNYDTCRRVYTL
;
A
#
# COMPACT_ATOMS: atom_id res chain seq x y z
N MET A 1 -8.86 -15.26 -13.96
CA MET A 1 -8.43 -16.59 -13.48
C MET A 1 -7.56 -16.52 -12.22
N ILE A 2 -6.32 -15.99 -12.24
CA ILE A 2 -5.50 -15.87 -11.01
C ILE A 2 -6.07 -14.85 -9.99
N GLN A 3 -6.74 -13.78 -10.47
CA GLN A 3 -7.44 -12.82 -9.59
C GLN A 3 -8.78 -13.35 -9.06
N ASP A 4 -9.42 -14.28 -9.76
CA ASP A 4 -10.66 -14.93 -9.29
C ASP A 4 -10.36 -15.95 -8.18
N ILE A 5 -9.21 -16.64 -8.29
CA ILE A 5 -8.71 -17.58 -7.28
C ILE A 5 -8.34 -16.87 -5.95
N THR A 6 -7.95 -15.59 -5.99
CA THR A 6 -7.68 -14.82 -4.76
C THR A 6 -8.93 -14.34 -4.05
N ARG A 7 -10.09 -14.27 -4.73
CA ARG A 7 -11.33 -13.74 -4.16
C ARG A 7 -12.20 -14.82 -3.50
N GLU A 8 -12.11 -16.07 -3.93
CA GLU A 8 -12.82 -17.20 -3.32
C GLU A 8 -12.14 -17.78 -2.06
N ALA A 9 -10.88 -17.40 -1.76
CA ALA A 9 -10.13 -17.96 -0.63
C ALA A 9 -10.46 -17.31 0.75
N ALA A 10 -11.41 -16.37 0.83
CA ALA A 10 -11.72 -15.64 2.07
C ALA A 10 -12.98 -16.13 2.80
N GLU A 11 -13.77 -17.05 2.22
CA GLU A 11 -15.02 -17.50 2.83
C GLU A 11 -15.22 -19.01 2.70
N GLN A 12 -14.57 -19.81 3.56
CA GLN A 12 -15.17 -21.03 4.11
C GLN A 12 -14.54 -21.38 5.46
N PRO A 13 -15.34 -21.59 6.53
CA PRO A 13 -14.88 -22.27 7.74
C PRO A 13 -15.04 -23.78 7.52
N GLN A 14 -14.07 -24.40 6.83
CA GLN A 14 -13.85 -25.84 6.92
C GLN A 14 -12.59 -26.09 7.74
N ASP A 15 -12.65 -27.10 8.61
CA ASP A 15 -11.53 -27.46 9.48
C ASP A 15 -10.28 -27.74 8.60
N PRO A 16 -9.16 -26.99 8.74
CA PRO A 16 -7.96 -27.18 7.92
C PRO A 16 -7.40 -28.61 7.93
N ARG A 17 -7.84 -29.42 8.91
CA ARG A 17 -7.43 -30.80 9.17
C ARG A 17 -8.04 -31.82 8.20
N GLU A 18 -9.30 -31.66 7.77
CA GLU A 18 -9.94 -32.57 6.81
C GLU A 18 -9.44 -32.36 5.37
N ALA A 19 -9.17 -31.10 5.00
CA ALA A 19 -8.68 -30.74 3.67
C ALA A 19 -7.29 -31.34 3.37
N VAL A 20 -6.39 -31.38 4.36
CA VAL A 20 -5.04 -31.93 4.21
C VAL A 20 -5.05 -33.46 4.15
N ALA A 21 -5.87 -34.13 4.95
CA ALA A 21 -6.02 -35.59 4.91
C ALA A 21 -6.64 -36.05 3.57
N SER A 22 -7.67 -35.34 3.08
CA SER A 22 -8.26 -35.58 1.77
C SER A 22 -7.24 -35.38 0.63
N TRP A 23 -6.38 -34.37 0.73
CA TRP A 23 -5.33 -34.10 -0.25
C TRP A 23 -4.27 -35.21 -0.32
N VAL A 24 -3.77 -35.67 0.83
CA VAL A 24 -2.77 -36.77 0.89
C VAL A 24 -3.34 -38.07 0.32
N GLN A 25 -4.61 -38.36 0.60
CA GLN A 25 -5.26 -39.55 0.03
C GLN A 25 -5.38 -39.46 -1.49
N LYS A 26 -5.84 -38.32 -2.02
CA LYS A 26 -5.91 -38.10 -3.48
C LYS A 26 -4.53 -38.17 -4.15
N LEU A 27 -3.46 -37.72 -3.50
CA LEU A 27 -2.10 -37.85 -4.03
C LEU A 27 -1.65 -39.32 -4.08
N LYS A 28 -1.97 -40.11 -3.05
CA LYS A 28 -1.71 -41.57 -3.05
C LYS A 28 -2.44 -42.26 -4.20
N ASP A 29 -3.70 -41.90 -4.41
CA ASP A 29 -4.52 -42.50 -5.48
C ASP A 29 -3.92 -42.17 -6.86
N VAL A 30 -3.52 -40.90 -7.09
CA VAL A 30 -2.86 -40.48 -8.35
C VAL A 30 -1.49 -41.13 -8.55
N ALA A 31 -0.72 -41.37 -7.48
CA ALA A 31 0.56 -42.06 -7.57
C ALA A 31 0.39 -43.54 -7.92
N ASN A 32 -0.60 -44.21 -7.32
CA ASN A 32 -0.94 -45.60 -7.67
C ASN A 32 -1.43 -45.69 -9.13
N ASP A 33 -2.25 -44.76 -9.59
CA ASP A 33 -2.70 -44.69 -10.98
C ASP A 33 -1.52 -44.52 -11.96
N ALA A 34 -0.50 -43.75 -11.56
CA ALA A 34 0.71 -43.55 -12.37
C ALA A 34 1.62 -44.79 -12.38
N ASP A 35 1.78 -45.47 -11.25
CA ASP A 35 2.51 -46.73 -11.17
C ASP A 35 1.81 -47.84 -11.98
N ASP A 36 0.49 -47.94 -11.94
CA ASP A 36 -0.30 -48.86 -12.76
C ASP A 36 -0.07 -48.61 -14.28
N VAL A 37 -0.01 -47.33 -14.68
CA VAL A 37 0.30 -46.96 -16.07
C VAL A 37 1.74 -47.32 -16.44
N LEU A 38 2.69 -47.10 -15.54
CA LEU A 38 4.11 -47.45 -15.75
C LEU A 38 4.31 -48.97 -15.83
N GLU A 39 3.61 -49.75 -15.01
CA GLU A 39 3.59 -51.20 -15.09
C GLU A 39 2.95 -51.70 -16.39
N GLU A 40 1.82 -51.12 -16.82
CA GLU A 40 1.20 -51.44 -18.11
C GLU A 40 2.14 -51.13 -19.29
N ILE A 41 2.86 -50.00 -19.24
CA ILE A 41 3.86 -49.63 -20.26
C ILE A 41 5.05 -50.59 -20.22
N ASN A 42 5.59 -50.89 -19.03
CA ASN A 42 6.72 -51.82 -18.89
C ASN A 42 6.36 -53.23 -19.33
N TYR A 43 5.15 -53.69 -19.02
CA TYR A 43 4.62 -54.97 -19.49
C TYR A 43 4.52 -54.99 -21.02
N GLU A 44 3.98 -53.94 -21.65
CA GLU A 44 3.93 -53.86 -23.11
C GLU A 44 5.32 -53.76 -23.76
N VAL A 45 6.27 -53.06 -23.14
CA VAL A 45 7.67 -53.01 -23.61
C VAL A 45 8.33 -54.39 -23.52
N LEU A 46 8.17 -55.11 -22.41
CA LEU A 46 8.68 -56.47 -22.22
C LEU A 46 8.03 -57.46 -23.18
N ARG A 47 6.71 -57.34 -23.39
CA ARG A 47 5.94 -58.13 -24.36
C ARG A 47 6.42 -57.87 -25.78
N HIS A 48 6.60 -56.60 -26.20
CA HIS A 48 7.13 -56.27 -27.53
C HIS A 48 8.53 -56.86 -27.72
N LYS A 49 9.36 -56.82 -26.67
CA LYS A 49 10.70 -57.42 -26.68
C LYS A 49 10.65 -58.95 -26.84
N HIS A 50 9.66 -59.61 -26.24
CA HIS A 50 9.40 -61.05 -26.37
C HIS A 50 8.77 -61.43 -27.73
N GLU A 51 7.89 -60.60 -28.28
CA GLU A 51 7.25 -60.80 -29.58
C GLU A 51 8.23 -60.59 -30.75
N ILE A 52 9.17 -59.63 -30.63
CA ILE A 52 10.25 -59.39 -31.61
C ILE A 52 11.26 -60.57 -31.63
N GLN A 53 11.49 -61.24 -30.49
CA GLN A 53 12.36 -62.42 -30.42
C GLN A 53 11.75 -63.69 -31.04
N ASN A 54 10.43 -63.76 -31.24
CA ASN A 54 9.72 -64.94 -31.75
C ASN A 54 9.16 -64.76 -33.17
N HIS A 55 9.95 -64.18 -34.07
CA HIS A 55 9.59 -64.08 -35.49
C HIS A 55 9.82 -65.39 -36.25
N LEU A 56 8.86 -66.34 -36.16
CA LEU A 56 8.54 -67.28 -37.24
C LEU A 56 7.19 -67.98 -37.00
N LYS A 57 6.21 -67.64 -37.86
CA LYS A 57 4.85 -68.18 -38.03
C LYS A 57 3.74 -67.63 -37.13
N ARG A 58 3.17 -66.49 -37.54
CA ARG A 58 1.79 -66.40 -38.08
C ARG A 58 1.48 -64.95 -38.48
N LYS A 59 1.63 -64.65 -39.77
CA LYS A 59 0.88 -63.58 -40.43
C LYS A 59 -0.56 -64.07 -40.59
N VAL A 60 -1.54 -63.18 -40.39
CA VAL A 60 -3.01 -63.37 -40.57
C VAL A 60 -3.81 -63.81 -39.32
N LEU A 61 -3.79 -63.04 -38.22
CA LEU A 61 -4.90 -63.07 -37.22
C LEU A 61 -4.96 -61.86 -36.22
N ASN A 62 -4.51 -60.65 -36.58
CA ASN A 62 -4.51 -59.49 -35.66
C ASN A 62 -5.46 -58.35 -36.00
N PHE A 63 -6.57 -58.61 -36.71
CA PHE A 63 -7.64 -57.62 -36.86
C PHE A 63 -8.80 -57.76 -35.85
N PHE A 64 -8.86 -58.85 -35.06
CA PHE A 64 -9.91 -59.09 -34.05
C PHE A 64 -9.39 -59.61 -32.69
N SER A 65 -8.15 -59.26 -32.32
CA SER A 65 -7.60 -59.54 -30.98
C SER A 65 -7.81 -58.33 -30.06
N LEU A 66 -8.11 -58.56 -28.78
CA LEU A 66 -8.35 -57.56 -27.70
C LEU A 66 -7.14 -56.65 -27.37
N SER A 67 -6.12 -56.57 -28.23
CA SER A 67 -4.89 -55.80 -28.02
C SER A 67 -4.49 -55.05 -29.29
N ASN A 68 -5.15 -53.93 -29.57
CA ASN A 68 -4.77 -53.01 -30.64
C ASN A 68 -3.76 -51.98 -30.10
N PRO A 69 -2.55 -51.83 -30.68
CA PRO A 69 -1.53 -50.86 -30.24
C PRO A 69 -2.03 -49.40 -30.25
N VAL A 70 -2.94 -49.06 -31.18
CA VAL A 70 -3.55 -47.73 -31.26
C VAL A 70 -4.55 -47.54 -30.12
N ALA A 71 -5.33 -48.59 -29.78
CA ALA A 71 -6.24 -48.56 -28.65
C ALA A 71 -5.49 -48.53 -27.31
N PHE A 72 -4.37 -49.23 -27.18
CA PHE A 72 -3.47 -49.11 -26.02
C PHE A 72 -2.95 -47.68 -25.90
N ARG A 73 -2.38 -47.09 -26.97
CA ARG A 73 -1.90 -45.70 -26.95
C ARG A 73 -2.99 -44.69 -26.58
N LEU A 74 -4.20 -44.82 -27.14
CA LEU A 74 -5.33 -43.94 -26.79
C LEU A 74 -5.78 -44.12 -25.34
N LYS A 75 -5.82 -45.37 -24.84
CA LYS A 75 -6.16 -45.68 -23.44
C LYS A 75 -5.11 -45.12 -22.48
N THR A 76 -3.83 -45.30 -22.78
CA THR A 76 -2.71 -44.75 -21.99
C THR A 76 -2.69 -43.22 -22.06
N GLU A 77 -2.98 -42.61 -23.22
CA GLU A 77 -3.09 -41.14 -23.37
C GLU A 77 -4.25 -40.58 -22.53
N HIS A 78 -5.41 -41.25 -22.52
CA HIS A 78 -6.53 -40.86 -21.66
C HIS A 78 -6.20 -41.00 -20.16
N LYS A 79 -5.54 -42.09 -19.76
CA LYS A 79 -5.08 -42.26 -18.36
C LYS A 79 -4.06 -41.19 -17.97
N ILE A 80 -3.09 -40.86 -18.83
CA ILE A 80 -2.11 -39.79 -18.59
C ILE A 80 -2.80 -38.41 -18.53
N LYS A 81 -3.77 -38.13 -19.41
CA LYS A 81 -4.57 -36.89 -19.34
C LYS A 81 -5.38 -36.80 -18.05
N SER A 82 -5.94 -37.92 -17.57
CA SER A 82 -6.65 -37.99 -16.29
C SER A 82 -5.71 -37.76 -15.10
N ILE A 83 -4.53 -38.40 -15.10
CA ILE A 83 -3.49 -38.18 -14.09
C ILE A 83 -3.04 -36.71 -14.09
N ASN A 84 -2.82 -36.12 -15.28
CA ASN A 84 -2.45 -34.71 -15.40
C ASN A 84 -3.56 -33.77 -14.91
N ALA A 85 -4.83 -34.07 -15.19
CA ALA A 85 -5.96 -33.30 -14.66
C ALA A 85 -6.05 -33.42 -13.13
N SER A 86 -5.91 -34.63 -12.57
CA SER A 86 -5.89 -34.86 -11.13
C SER A 86 -4.69 -34.20 -10.44
N LEU A 87 -3.52 -34.13 -11.09
CA LEU A 87 -2.34 -33.39 -10.61
C LEU A 87 -2.56 -31.87 -10.62
N VAL A 88 -3.27 -31.35 -11.64
CA VAL A 88 -3.69 -29.93 -11.70
C VAL A 88 -4.69 -29.61 -10.60
N ASP A 89 -5.65 -30.51 -10.33
CA ASP A 89 -6.60 -30.38 -9.23
C ASP A 89 -5.92 -30.47 -7.86
N LEU A 90 -4.90 -31.33 -7.70
CA LEU A 90 -4.09 -31.41 -6.48
C LEU A 90 -3.20 -30.16 -6.26
N ALA A 91 -2.86 -29.44 -7.33
CA ALA A 91 -2.10 -28.18 -7.23
C ALA A 91 -2.90 -27.03 -6.58
N SER A 92 -4.18 -27.23 -6.27
CA SER A 92 -5.06 -26.28 -5.56
C SER A 92 -4.80 -26.13 -4.05
N LEU A 93 -3.90 -26.94 -3.46
CA LEU A 93 -3.35 -26.76 -2.09
C LEU A 93 -1.84 -26.46 -2.16
N PRO A 94 -1.44 -25.20 -2.45
CA PRO A 94 -0.12 -24.92 -3.04
C PRO A 94 1.04 -24.99 -2.03
N SER A 95 0.77 -24.81 -0.74
CA SER A 95 1.80 -24.43 0.24
C SER A 95 2.54 -25.62 0.86
N VAL A 96 1.83 -26.70 1.16
CA VAL A 96 2.38 -27.90 1.83
C VAL A 96 3.04 -28.83 0.80
N ALA A 97 2.41 -28.98 -0.38
CA ALA A 97 2.93 -29.75 -1.50
C ALA A 97 4.31 -29.27 -1.98
N LYS A 98 4.55 -27.95 -2.01
CA LYS A 98 5.83 -27.35 -2.42
C LYS A 98 6.97 -27.65 -1.44
N VAL A 99 6.65 -27.72 -0.14
CA VAL A 99 7.62 -28.05 0.93
C VAL A 99 8.00 -29.53 0.82
N PHE A 100 7.03 -30.43 0.71
CA PHE A 100 7.30 -31.86 0.50
C PHE A 100 8.03 -32.12 -0.84
N GLY A 101 7.61 -31.48 -1.94
CA GLY A 101 8.27 -31.61 -3.24
C GLY A 101 9.72 -31.11 -3.25
N GLY A 102 10.04 -30.05 -2.50
CA GLY A 102 11.41 -29.56 -2.30
C GLY A 102 12.27 -30.54 -1.48
N MET A 103 11.70 -31.14 -0.43
CA MET A 103 12.37 -32.16 0.39
C MET A 103 12.66 -33.45 -0.39
N LEU A 104 11.72 -33.88 -1.25
CA LEU A 104 11.81 -35.11 -2.04
C LEU A 104 12.86 -35.05 -3.15
N ARG A 105 13.30 -33.85 -3.57
CA ARG A 105 14.33 -33.64 -4.61
C ARG A 105 15.73 -34.14 -4.22
N SER A 106 15.95 -34.40 -2.92
CA SER A 106 17.26 -34.75 -2.35
C SER A 106 17.44 -36.24 -2.02
N LYS A 107 16.41 -37.09 -2.18
CA LYS A 107 16.43 -38.52 -1.79
C LYS A 107 16.36 -39.42 -3.04
N ASN A 108 17.31 -40.37 -3.15
CA ASN A 108 17.56 -41.16 -4.37
C ASN A 108 17.06 -42.62 -4.32
N GLY A 109 16.21 -43.02 -3.37
CA GLY A 109 15.80 -44.43 -3.23
C GLY A 109 14.34 -44.65 -2.85
N ALA A 110 13.64 -45.54 -3.58
CA ALA A 110 12.21 -45.87 -3.40
C ALA A 110 11.86 -46.39 -1.99
N ASP A 111 12.80 -47.05 -1.30
CA ASP A 111 12.57 -47.54 0.07
C ASP A 111 12.42 -46.39 1.09
N GLN A 112 13.04 -45.23 0.81
CA GLN A 112 12.89 -44.02 1.62
C GLN A 112 11.54 -43.33 1.35
N TRP A 113 10.95 -43.51 0.16
CA TRP A 113 9.60 -43.05 -0.17
C TRP A 113 8.54 -43.84 0.61
N SER A 114 8.71 -45.17 0.66
CA SER A 114 7.80 -46.08 1.36
C SER A 114 7.75 -45.84 2.87
N ALA A 115 8.87 -45.48 3.50
CA ALA A 115 8.93 -45.18 4.94
C ALA A 115 8.12 -43.92 5.33
N ILE A 116 8.11 -42.89 4.49
CA ILE A 116 7.35 -41.65 4.70
C ILE A 116 5.85 -41.90 4.52
N LEU A 117 5.48 -42.66 3.48
CA LEU A 117 4.09 -43.01 3.13
C LEU A 117 3.41 -43.98 4.11
N GLN A 118 4.20 -44.81 4.82
CA GLN A 118 3.73 -45.78 5.82
C GLN A 118 3.64 -45.21 7.23
N SER A 119 4.19 -44.01 7.49
CA SER A 119 3.90 -43.31 8.73
C SER A 119 2.41 -42.90 8.72
N LYS A 120 1.64 -43.32 9.73
CA LYS A 120 0.22 -42.94 9.85
C LYS A 120 0.14 -41.44 10.12
N ILE A 121 -0.05 -40.65 9.07
CA ILE A 121 -0.18 -39.20 9.14
C ILE A 121 -1.65 -38.86 9.42
N CYS A 122 -1.84 -38.05 10.48
CA CYS A 122 -3.09 -37.46 10.98
C CYS A 122 -3.99 -38.38 11.81
N ASP A 123 -3.91 -38.19 13.14
CA ASP A 123 -5.06 -38.18 14.07
C ASP A 123 -4.70 -37.73 15.51
N SER A 124 -3.46 -37.30 15.80
CA SER A 124 -3.06 -36.95 17.16
C SER A 124 -1.87 -35.97 17.19
N PRO A 125 -1.53 -35.39 18.37
CA PRO A 125 -0.25 -34.70 18.60
C PRO A 125 0.99 -35.47 18.10
N GLU A 126 0.91 -36.80 17.96
CA GLU A 126 1.99 -37.63 17.41
C GLU A 126 2.26 -37.35 15.91
N ALA A 127 1.29 -36.90 15.11
CA ALA A 127 1.50 -36.59 13.69
C ALA A 127 2.37 -35.33 13.48
N LYS A 128 2.26 -34.33 14.36
CA LYS A 128 3.18 -33.18 14.38
C LYS A 128 4.60 -33.63 14.71
N GLU A 129 4.76 -34.56 15.65
CA GLU A 129 6.08 -35.12 15.97
C GLU A 129 6.69 -35.94 14.83
N ILE A 130 5.87 -36.68 14.07
CA ILE A 130 6.33 -37.42 12.88
C ILE A 130 6.76 -36.46 11.75
N ILE A 131 5.97 -35.43 11.44
CA ILE A 131 6.34 -34.41 10.44
C ILE A 131 7.63 -33.68 10.86
N ILE A 132 7.74 -33.32 12.14
CA ILE A 132 8.96 -32.73 12.71
C ILE A 132 10.14 -33.71 12.64
N SER A 133 9.91 -35.02 12.83
CA SER A 133 10.94 -36.06 12.72
C SER A 133 11.43 -36.27 11.29
N GLU A 134 10.53 -36.22 10.29
CA GLU A 134 10.92 -36.34 8.88
C GLU A 134 11.61 -35.07 8.37
N LEU A 135 11.14 -33.88 8.77
CA LEU A 135 11.83 -32.61 8.54
C LEU A 135 13.23 -32.62 9.20
N LYS A 136 13.37 -33.23 10.37
CA LYS A 136 14.65 -33.40 11.06
C LYS A 136 15.59 -34.31 10.29
N LEU A 137 15.11 -35.43 9.73
CA LEU A 137 15.92 -36.30 8.86
C LEU A 137 16.41 -35.59 7.60
N SER A 138 15.56 -34.79 6.95
CA SER A 138 15.97 -33.98 5.79
C SER A 138 16.96 -32.87 6.15
N LEU A 139 16.81 -32.26 7.33
CA LEU A 139 17.74 -31.26 7.86
C LEU A 139 19.09 -31.88 8.25
N ASP A 140 19.09 -33.09 8.79
CA ASP A 140 20.30 -33.86 9.16
C ASP A 140 21.09 -34.34 7.92
N ASN A 141 20.43 -34.44 6.76
CA ASN A 141 21.06 -34.77 5.47
C ASN A 141 21.68 -33.57 4.73
N LEU A 142 21.56 -32.34 5.26
CA LEU A 142 22.18 -31.17 4.64
C LEU A 142 23.71 -31.22 4.78
N LYS A 143 24.43 -30.97 3.67
CA LYS A 143 25.90 -31.07 3.57
C LYS A 143 26.71 -30.22 4.56
N PHE A 144 26.13 -29.15 5.13
CA PHE A 144 26.87 -28.17 5.92
C PHE A 144 26.36 -28.07 7.38
N PRO A 145 27.22 -28.29 8.39
CA PRO A 145 26.82 -28.24 9.81
C PRO A 145 26.22 -26.90 10.26
N PHE A 146 26.70 -25.79 9.69
CA PHE A 146 26.24 -24.44 10.02
C PHE A 146 24.95 -24.05 9.32
N LEU A 147 24.57 -24.71 8.22
CA LEU A 147 23.32 -24.43 7.50
C LEU A 147 22.10 -24.76 8.36
N LYS A 148 22.19 -25.84 9.15
CA LYS A 148 21.18 -26.19 10.17
C LYS A 148 21.00 -25.07 11.20
N GLN A 149 22.10 -24.46 11.65
CA GLN A 149 22.06 -23.34 12.59
C GLN A 149 21.50 -22.06 11.95
N CYS A 150 21.80 -21.81 10.68
CA CYS A 150 21.21 -20.71 9.91
C CYS A 150 19.69 -20.86 9.79
N PHE A 151 19.22 -22.07 9.48
CA PHE A 151 17.80 -22.42 9.43
C PHE A 151 17.10 -22.25 10.78
N THR A 152 17.66 -22.79 11.87
CA THR A 152 17.05 -22.66 13.19
C THR A 152 17.02 -21.21 13.67
N TYR A 153 18.02 -20.40 13.30
CA TYR A 153 18.04 -18.97 13.62
C TYR A 153 16.85 -18.21 13.01
N CYS A 154 16.29 -18.65 11.88
CA CYS A 154 15.11 -18.04 11.27
C CYS A 154 13.85 -18.09 12.16
N SER A 155 13.81 -18.96 13.18
CA SER A 155 12.70 -18.99 14.15
C SER A 155 12.56 -17.68 14.96
N MET A 156 13.62 -16.87 15.02
CA MET A 156 13.65 -15.56 15.70
C MET A 156 12.73 -14.51 15.06
N PHE A 157 12.31 -14.72 13.82
CA PHE A 157 11.37 -13.84 13.14
C PHE A 157 9.92 -14.24 13.47
N LYS A 158 9.00 -13.28 13.44
CA LYS A 158 7.58 -13.59 13.68
C LYS A 158 7.06 -14.56 12.62
N LYS A 159 6.21 -15.49 13.06
CA LYS A 159 5.54 -16.45 12.19
C LYS A 159 4.84 -15.74 11.04
N GLY A 160 5.21 -16.11 9.81
CA GLY A 160 4.63 -15.56 8.59
C GLY A 160 5.08 -14.14 8.20
N SER A 161 6.07 -13.56 8.89
CA SER A 161 6.65 -12.25 8.53
C SER A 161 7.53 -12.33 7.27
N GLU A 162 7.60 -11.20 6.55
CA GLU A 162 8.57 -11.02 5.46
C GLU A 162 9.97 -10.80 6.05
N ILE A 163 10.95 -11.47 5.46
CA ILE A 163 12.36 -11.40 5.85
C ILE A 163 13.15 -10.87 4.65
N GLU A 164 13.89 -9.79 4.84
CA GLU A 164 14.81 -9.28 3.83
C GLU A 164 16.05 -10.19 3.77
N ARG A 165 16.43 -10.62 2.55
CA ARG A 165 17.53 -11.57 2.35
C ARG A 165 18.84 -11.07 2.97
N ASP A 166 19.23 -9.84 2.66
CA ASP A 166 20.51 -9.28 3.10
C ASP A 166 20.53 -9.11 4.62
N ASP A 167 19.39 -8.79 5.24
CA ASP A 167 19.26 -8.76 6.71
C ASP A 167 19.51 -10.13 7.34
N LEU A 168 18.91 -11.17 6.76
CA LEU A 168 19.08 -12.54 7.25
C LEU A 168 20.54 -13.00 7.15
N ILE A 169 21.20 -12.74 6.02
CA ILE A 169 22.61 -13.08 5.82
C ILE A 169 23.49 -12.33 6.83
N GLN A 170 23.27 -11.03 7.04
CA GLN A 170 24.03 -10.23 8.00
C GLN A 170 23.83 -10.69 9.45
N LEU A 171 22.64 -11.19 9.79
CA LEU A 171 22.39 -11.80 11.09
C LEU A 171 23.16 -13.12 11.26
N TRP A 172 23.25 -13.96 10.22
CA TRP A 172 24.08 -15.16 10.25
C TRP A 172 25.58 -14.84 10.35
N MET A 173 26.05 -13.81 9.66
CA MET A 173 27.42 -13.27 9.80
C MET A 173 27.70 -12.87 11.24
N ALA A 174 26.81 -12.09 11.85
CA ALA A 174 26.97 -11.61 13.21
C ALA A 174 26.98 -12.75 14.25
N GLN A 175 26.26 -13.84 14.00
CA GLN A 175 26.31 -15.04 14.84
C GLN A 175 27.57 -15.89 14.63
N GLY A 176 28.33 -15.65 13.56
CA GLY A 176 29.49 -16.47 13.18
C GLY A 176 29.09 -17.82 12.60
N LEU A 177 27.95 -17.88 11.89
CA LEU A 177 27.44 -19.10 11.27
C LEU A 177 27.94 -19.30 9.83
N LEU A 178 28.64 -18.30 9.28
CA LEU A 178 29.15 -18.34 7.91
C LEU A 178 30.66 -18.58 7.96
N CYS A 179 31.04 -19.86 7.95
CA CYS A 179 32.44 -20.28 7.97
C CYS A 179 32.86 -20.78 6.57
N PRO A 180 33.96 -20.28 6.00
CA PRO A 180 34.52 -20.84 4.76
C PRO A 180 34.95 -22.30 5.00
N SER A 181 34.58 -23.20 4.10
CA SER A 181 35.12 -24.56 4.09
C SER A 181 36.57 -24.54 3.61
N SER A 182 37.35 -25.58 3.92
CA SER A 182 38.73 -25.73 3.42
C SER A 182 38.82 -25.82 1.90
N GLU A 183 37.70 -26.08 1.21
CA GLU A 183 37.61 -26.17 -0.25
C GLU A 183 37.27 -24.81 -0.93
N ASN A 184 36.77 -23.82 -0.17
CA ASN A 184 36.29 -22.53 -0.68
C ASN A 184 36.95 -21.33 0.04
N SER A 185 38.29 -21.28 0.10
CA SER A 185 39.05 -20.26 0.83
C SER A 185 38.90 -18.82 0.31
N ASP A 186 38.43 -18.65 -0.93
CA ASP A 186 38.39 -17.36 -1.63
C ASP A 186 37.05 -16.62 -1.50
N LEU A 187 36.02 -17.26 -0.93
CA LEU A 187 34.68 -16.68 -0.80
C LEU A 187 34.56 -15.80 0.46
N GLU A 188 33.93 -14.62 0.33
CA GLU A 188 33.60 -13.80 1.49
C GLU A 188 32.37 -14.35 2.23
N MET A 189 32.16 -13.92 3.48
CA MET A 189 31.03 -14.39 4.30
C MET A 189 29.66 -14.11 3.65
N GLU A 190 29.51 -13.01 2.94
CA GLU A 190 28.29 -12.64 2.19
C GLU A 190 28.01 -13.64 1.06
N ASP A 191 29.06 -14.13 0.39
CA ASP A 191 28.95 -15.09 -0.72
C ASP A 191 28.51 -16.45 -0.17
N ILE A 192 29.10 -16.90 0.95
CA ILE A 192 28.71 -18.12 1.68
C ILE A 192 27.26 -18.00 2.18
N GLY A 193 26.88 -16.84 2.73
CA GLY A 193 25.51 -16.59 3.18
C GLY A 193 24.51 -16.64 2.04
N THR A 194 24.88 -16.13 0.87
CA THR A 194 24.07 -16.20 -0.36
C THR A 194 23.89 -17.64 -0.82
N GLU A 195 24.96 -18.45 -0.79
CA GLU A 195 24.89 -19.89 -1.08
C GLU A 195 23.94 -20.61 -0.12
N TYR A 196 24.09 -20.38 1.19
CA TYR A 196 23.24 -20.99 2.22
C TYR A 196 21.77 -20.59 2.05
N PHE A 197 21.51 -19.31 1.78
CA PHE A 197 20.18 -18.82 1.48
C PHE A 197 19.56 -19.53 0.26
N HIS A 198 20.33 -19.68 -0.82
CA HIS A 198 19.87 -20.39 -2.01
C HIS A 198 19.58 -21.87 -1.75
N ILE A 199 20.38 -22.55 -0.93
CA ILE A 199 20.11 -23.93 -0.53
C ILE A 199 18.78 -24.01 0.24
N LEU A 200 18.52 -23.10 1.19
CA LEU A 200 17.24 -23.07 1.92
C LEU A 200 16.04 -22.80 1.00
N LEU A 201 16.20 -21.93 0.00
CA LEU A 201 15.17 -21.64 -1.01
C LEU A 201 14.90 -22.85 -1.90
N GLN A 202 15.95 -23.53 -2.38
CA GLN A 202 15.84 -24.73 -3.23
C GLN A 202 15.17 -25.91 -2.51
N ASN A 203 15.33 -25.99 -1.18
CA ASN A 203 14.68 -27.00 -0.34
C ASN A 203 13.27 -26.57 0.14
N SER A 204 12.73 -25.46 -0.39
CA SER A 204 11.42 -24.91 -0.02
C SER A 204 11.27 -24.57 1.48
N LEU A 205 12.38 -24.41 2.21
CA LEU A 205 12.38 -23.99 3.62
C LEU A 205 12.16 -22.47 3.74
N LEU A 206 12.50 -21.73 2.68
CA LEU A 206 12.16 -20.33 2.49
C LEU A 206 11.40 -20.18 1.17
N GLN A 207 10.41 -19.28 1.13
CA GLN A 207 9.62 -18.96 -0.06
C GLN A 207 10.05 -17.59 -0.58
N ASP A 208 10.32 -17.45 -1.88
CA ASP A 208 10.57 -16.16 -2.51
C ASP A 208 9.27 -15.37 -2.66
N LEU A 209 9.32 -14.07 -2.36
CA LEU A 209 8.18 -13.16 -2.49
C LEU A 209 8.41 -12.12 -3.59
N THR A 210 9.55 -11.44 -3.52
CA THR A 210 9.88 -10.34 -4.43
C THR A 210 11.33 -10.44 -4.85
N LYS A 211 11.60 -10.17 -6.13
CA LYS A 211 12.95 -10.01 -6.67
C LYS A 211 13.30 -8.53 -6.80
N ASP A 212 14.57 -8.18 -6.68
CA ASP A 212 15.09 -6.84 -6.91
C ASP A 212 15.21 -6.51 -8.41
N GLU A 213 15.69 -5.31 -8.72
CA GLU A 213 15.93 -4.81 -10.08
C GLU A 213 17.01 -5.60 -10.85
N PHE A 214 17.78 -6.47 -10.18
CA PHE A 214 18.74 -7.39 -10.79
C PHE A 214 18.18 -8.81 -10.97
N GLY A 215 16.90 -9.04 -10.65
CA GLY A 215 16.25 -10.34 -10.72
C GLY A 215 16.63 -11.30 -9.58
N VAL A 216 17.26 -10.78 -8.52
CA VAL A 216 17.73 -11.53 -7.36
C VAL A 216 16.67 -11.48 -6.26
N VAL A 217 16.44 -12.58 -5.53
CA VAL A 217 15.42 -12.62 -4.46
C VAL A 217 15.78 -11.62 -3.36
N ALA A 218 14.95 -10.60 -3.17
CA ALA A 218 15.17 -9.53 -2.19
C ALA A 218 14.48 -9.83 -0.85
N LYS A 219 13.28 -10.44 -0.91
CA LYS A 219 12.50 -10.81 0.27
C LYS A 219 12.02 -12.25 0.17
N CYS A 220 12.05 -12.92 1.30
CA CYS A 220 11.50 -14.26 1.48
C CYS A 220 10.54 -14.32 2.66
N LYS A 221 9.81 -15.42 2.77
CA LYS A 221 8.96 -15.75 3.92
C LYS A 221 9.12 -17.21 4.29
N MET A 222 9.09 -17.49 5.59
CA MET A 222 9.05 -18.85 6.10
C MET A 222 7.60 -19.28 6.32
N HIS A 223 7.24 -20.46 5.83
CA HIS A 223 5.91 -21.02 6.02
C HIS A 223 5.65 -21.32 7.51
N ALA A 224 4.39 -21.20 7.96
CA ALA A 224 3.99 -21.41 9.36
C ALA A 224 4.49 -22.74 9.96
N LEU A 225 4.34 -23.85 9.23
CA LEU A 225 4.80 -25.18 9.66
C LEU A 225 6.33 -25.31 9.69
N VAL A 226 7.02 -24.63 8.76
CA VAL A 226 8.49 -24.64 8.70
C VAL A 226 9.08 -23.78 9.82
N HIS A 227 8.38 -22.70 10.19
CA HIS A 227 8.70 -21.88 11.35
C HIS A 227 8.52 -22.66 12.66
N ASP A 228 7.38 -23.35 12.83
CA ASP A 228 7.14 -24.22 14.00
C ASP A 228 8.20 -25.34 14.10
N PHE A 229 8.65 -25.87 12.96
CA PHE A 229 9.73 -26.84 12.90
C PHE A 229 11.08 -26.23 13.29
N ALA A 230 11.44 -25.05 12.76
CA ALA A 230 12.66 -24.33 13.13
C ALA A 230 12.69 -24.02 14.64
N GLU A 231 11.55 -23.60 15.21
CA GLU A 231 11.38 -23.38 16.64
C GLU A 231 11.54 -24.68 17.44
N HIS A 232 10.92 -25.79 17.00
CA HIS A 232 11.07 -27.09 17.64
C HIS A 232 12.52 -27.56 17.71
N VAL A 233 13.28 -27.38 16.62
CA VAL A 233 14.72 -27.70 16.59
C VAL A 233 15.53 -26.72 17.46
N SER A 234 15.02 -25.51 17.70
CA SER A 234 15.66 -24.44 18.49
C SER A 234 15.38 -24.49 20.01
N LYS A 235 14.42 -25.33 20.48
CA LYS A 235 13.83 -25.35 21.84
C LYS A 235 14.77 -25.34 23.05
N PHE A 236 16.07 -25.51 22.89
CA PHE A 236 17.05 -25.48 23.97
C PHE A 236 17.92 -24.20 24.01
N GLU A 237 17.79 -23.28 23.03
CA GLU A 237 18.66 -22.11 22.89
C GLU A 237 17.94 -20.76 22.65
N SER A 238 16.63 -20.74 22.34
CA SER A 238 15.85 -19.51 22.07
C SER A 238 14.64 -19.33 23.01
N ALA A 239 14.26 -18.06 23.26
CA ALA A 239 13.07 -17.69 24.04
C ALA A 239 12.20 -16.70 23.25
N THR A 240 10.92 -17.07 23.06
CA THR A 240 9.89 -16.34 22.30
C THR A 240 8.65 -16.06 23.18
N SER A 241 7.78 -15.13 22.78
CA SER A 241 6.62 -14.68 23.57
C SER A 241 5.60 -15.76 23.96
N ASP A 242 5.60 -16.89 23.25
CA ASP A 242 4.57 -17.93 23.38
C ASP A 242 5.02 -19.09 24.30
N SER A 243 6.24 -19.01 24.86
CA SER A 243 6.78 -20.01 25.79
C SER A 243 6.30 -19.77 27.23
N ASN A 244 5.19 -20.40 27.61
CA ASN A 244 4.61 -20.34 28.97
C ASN A 244 5.33 -21.21 30.02
N GLU A 245 6.51 -21.76 29.72
CA GLU A 245 7.26 -22.58 30.66
C GLU A 245 8.38 -21.79 31.35
N THR A 246 8.60 -22.12 32.62
CA THR A 246 9.47 -21.46 33.57
C THR A 246 10.87 -21.16 33.02
N VAL A 247 11.15 -19.88 32.77
CA VAL A 247 12.43 -19.28 32.28
C VAL A 247 13.64 -19.51 33.24
N GLY A 248 13.50 -20.39 34.23
CA GLY A 248 14.40 -20.53 35.39
C GLY A 248 15.63 -21.43 35.22
N THR A 249 15.74 -22.27 34.18
CA THR A 249 16.80 -23.32 34.14
C THR A 249 17.57 -23.47 32.82
N LEU A 250 17.24 -22.76 31.74
CA LEU A 250 17.86 -22.94 30.41
C LEU A 250 18.91 -21.87 30.06
N LYS A 251 19.95 -22.28 29.31
CA LYS A 251 21.05 -21.43 28.83
C LYS A 251 20.62 -20.66 27.57
N ILE A 252 19.72 -19.69 27.74
CA ILE A 252 19.13 -18.88 26.65
C ILE A 252 20.23 -18.13 25.88
N ARG A 253 20.33 -18.36 24.56
CA ARG A 253 21.26 -17.68 23.65
C ARG A 253 20.59 -16.66 22.75
N HIS A 254 19.31 -16.85 22.42
CA HIS A 254 18.58 -15.93 21.55
C HIS A 254 17.23 -15.56 22.18
N ALA A 255 16.88 -14.27 22.17
CA ALA A 255 15.63 -13.78 22.74
C ALA A 255 14.94 -12.84 21.73
N SER A 256 13.67 -13.07 21.43
CA SER A 256 12.89 -12.24 20.51
C SER A 256 11.48 -11.98 21.02
N HIS A 257 11.02 -10.74 20.90
CA HIS A 257 9.65 -10.33 21.24
C HIS A 257 9.26 -10.59 22.72
N ILE A 258 10.26 -10.66 23.60
CA ILE A 258 10.05 -10.81 25.04
C ILE A 258 9.75 -9.44 25.65
N PRO A 259 8.67 -9.27 26.44
CA PRO A 259 8.41 -8.02 27.15
C PRO A 259 9.57 -7.62 28.07
N THR A 260 9.86 -6.33 28.19
CA THR A 260 10.98 -5.83 29.02
C THR A 260 10.91 -6.32 30.47
N LEU A 261 9.71 -6.46 31.04
CA LEU A 261 9.49 -7.00 32.39
C LEU A 261 10.01 -8.44 32.54
N VAL A 262 9.81 -9.27 31.51
CA VAL A 262 10.28 -10.66 31.49
C VAL A 262 11.80 -10.69 31.28
N LEU A 263 12.38 -9.81 30.45
CA LEU A 263 13.83 -9.69 30.31
C LEU A 263 14.52 -9.26 31.63
N GLN A 264 13.85 -8.46 32.46
CA GLN A 264 14.37 -8.02 33.77
C GLN A 264 14.38 -9.14 34.82
N SER A 265 13.45 -10.09 34.74
CA SER A 265 13.38 -11.22 35.68
C SER A 265 14.43 -12.31 35.39
N ILE A 266 15.06 -12.30 34.21
CA ILE A 266 16.11 -13.27 33.84
C ILE A 266 17.36 -13.07 34.73
N PRO A 267 17.89 -14.14 35.35
CA PRO A 267 19.09 -14.07 36.17
C PRO A 267 20.29 -13.46 35.42
N LYS A 268 21.05 -12.58 36.11
CA LYS A 268 22.26 -11.93 35.56
C LYS A 268 23.28 -12.91 34.97
N LYS A 269 23.38 -14.14 35.52
CA LYS A 269 24.29 -15.18 35.01
C LYS A 269 23.85 -15.67 33.61
N SER A 270 22.55 -15.83 33.38
CA SER A 270 21.99 -16.27 32.10
C SER A 270 22.12 -15.20 31.02
N LEU A 271 21.91 -13.92 31.37
CA LEU A 271 22.05 -12.79 30.44
C LEU A 271 23.48 -12.57 29.92
N ARG A 272 24.50 -13.09 30.60
CA ARG A 272 25.89 -13.06 30.10
C ARG A 272 26.10 -13.97 28.88
N GLY A 273 25.29 -15.02 28.75
CA GLY A 273 25.36 -15.98 27.64
C GLY A 273 24.49 -15.62 26.43
N LEU A 274 23.69 -14.56 26.51
CA LEU A 274 22.79 -14.11 25.45
C LEU A 274 23.60 -13.54 24.28
N ARG A 275 23.35 -14.05 23.07
CA ARG A 275 24.01 -13.70 21.80
C ARG A 275 23.13 -12.85 20.87
N SER A 276 21.81 -13.03 20.90
CA SER A 276 20.87 -12.22 20.10
C SER A 276 19.71 -11.69 20.93
N LEU A 277 19.34 -10.43 20.71
CA LEU A 277 18.16 -9.80 21.30
C LEU A 277 17.37 -9.01 20.24
N PHE A 278 16.12 -9.41 19.99
CA PHE A 278 15.16 -8.66 19.17
C PHE A 278 14.09 -8.05 20.09
N SER A 279 14.04 -6.72 20.16
CA SER A 279 13.14 -5.99 21.05
C SER A 279 12.46 -4.85 20.29
N ASN A 280 11.13 -4.77 20.38
CA ASN A 280 10.35 -3.65 19.86
C ASN A 280 10.09 -2.58 20.95
N SER A 281 10.67 -2.77 22.14
CA SER A 281 10.58 -1.88 23.30
C SER A 281 11.97 -1.40 23.72
N GLU A 282 12.02 -0.32 24.49
CA GLU A 282 13.27 0.18 25.06
C GLU A 282 13.93 -0.89 25.93
N VAL A 283 15.22 -1.12 25.69
CA VAL A 283 16.07 -1.95 26.56
C VAL A 283 16.69 -1.02 27.60
N PRO A 284 16.33 -1.14 28.90
CA PRO A 284 16.79 -0.19 29.92
C PRO A 284 18.31 -0.05 29.93
N SER A 285 18.80 1.18 30.01
CA SER A 285 20.23 1.52 29.91
C SER A 285 21.12 0.75 30.90
N HIS A 286 20.59 0.42 32.09
CA HIS A 286 21.25 -0.35 33.14
C HIS A 286 21.34 -1.86 32.86
N MET A 287 20.56 -2.37 31.89
CA MET A 287 20.56 -3.78 31.48
C MET A 287 21.64 -4.06 30.43
N LEU A 288 21.91 -3.11 29.52
CA LEU A 288 22.89 -3.30 28.44
C LEU A 288 24.27 -3.79 28.92
N PRO A 289 24.86 -3.27 30.02
CA PRO A 289 26.15 -3.78 30.52
C PRO A 289 26.13 -5.24 30.99
N ARG A 290 24.95 -5.84 31.16
CA ARG A 290 24.77 -7.24 31.59
C ARG A 290 24.92 -8.20 30.40
N PHE A 291 24.65 -7.78 29.17
CA PHE A 291 24.72 -8.60 27.96
C PHE A 291 26.14 -8.68 27.36
N ARG A 292 27.13 -9.10 28.16
CA ARG A 292 28.55 -9.06 27.75
C ARG A 292 28.89 -9.93 26.53
N GLY A 293 28.09 -10.95 26.23
CA GLY A 293 28.25 -11.85 25.09
C GLY A 293 27.37 -11.52 23.87
N LEU A 294 26.69 -10.37 23.87
CA LEU A 294 25.72 -10.05 22.82
C LEU A 294 26.41 -9.74 21.49
N HIS A 295 26.02 -10.45 20.43
CA HIS A 295 26.48 -10.23 19.06
C HIS A 295 25.46 -9.45 18.23
N VAL A 296 24.17 -9.66 18.47
CA VAL A 296 23.08 -9.05 17.70
C VAL A 296 22.14 -8.29 18.63
N LEU A 297 21.94 -7.01 18.34
CA LEU A 297 20.92 -6.18 18.95
C LEU A 297 20.02 -5.59 17.86
N ASN A 298 18.78 -6.06 17.79
CA ASN A 298 17.78 -5.57 16.86
C ASN A 298 16.69 -4.81 17.61
N LEU A 299 16.65 -3.50 17.40
CA LEU A 299 15.69 -2.53 17.94
C LEU A 299 14.82 -1.96 16.83
N TYR A 300 14.64 -2.70 15.72
CA TYR A 300 13.82 -2.29 14.60
C TYR A 300 12.42 -1.88 15.07
N ASN A 301 12.01 -0.67 14.70
CA ASN A 301 10.70 -0.12 15.06
C ASN A 301 10.45 -0.04 16.59
N ALA A 302 11.51 0.03 17.40
CA ALA A 302 11.39 0.30 18.82
C ALA A 302 11.10 1.79 19.08
N ASP A 303 10.25 2.08 20.06
CA ASP A 303 9.94 3.46 20.45
C ASP A 303 11.04 4.06 21.36
N ILE A 304 12.23 4.21 20.80
CA ILE A 304 13.39 4.81 21.46
C ILE A 304 13.73 6.16 20.84
N LYS A 305 13.98 7.16 21.69
CA LYS A 305 14.46 8.49 21.29
C LYS A 305 15.98 8.64 21.31
N GLU A 306 16.64 7.79 22.11
CA GLU A 306 18.08 7.81 22.28
C GLU A 306 18.61 6.40 22.46
N LEU A 307 19.83 6.18 21.98
CA LEU A 307 20.59 4.99 22.30
C LEU A 307 21.53 5.32 23.48
N PRO A 308 21.51 4.55 24.58
CA PRO A 308 22.27 4.89 25.77
C PRO A 308 23.78 4.72 25.57
N ILE A 309 24.57 5.57 26.23
CA ILE A 309 26.06 5.56 26.17
C ILE A 309 26.64 4.20 26.63
N SER A 310 25.90 3.44 27.43
CA SER A 310 26.28 2.09 27.86
C SER A 310 26.38 1.09 26.70
N ILE A 311 25.84 1.39 25.51
CA ILE A 311 25.98 0.55 24.31
C ILE A 311 27.46 0.25 24.00
N GLY A 312 28.37 1.20 24.20
CA GLY A 312 29.80 1.02 23.94
C GLY A 312 30.50 0.00 24.87
N LYS A 313 29.78 -0.55 25.87
CA LYS A 313 30.24 -1.67 26.70
C LYS A 313 30.00 -3.03 26.05
N LEU A 314 29.16 -3.13 25.01
CA LEU A 314 28.87 -4.36 24.28
C LEU A 314 29.98 -4.70 23.28
N LYS A 315 31.18 -5.01 23.77
CA LYS A 315 32.38 -5.20 22.92
C LYS A 315 32.27 -6.35 21.90
N GLN A 316 31.36 -7.29 22.12
CA GLN A 316 31.13 -8.43 21.22
C GLN A 316 30.06 -8.16 20.15
N LEU A 317 29.43 -6.97 20.16
CA LEU A 317 28.36 -6.64 19.23
C LEU A 317 28.89 -6.57 17.80
N ARG A 318 28.24 -7.31 16.91
CA ARG A 318 28.52 -7.39 15.47
C ARG A 318 27.40 -6.84 14.61
N TYR A 319 26.17 -6.81 15.12
CA TYR A 319 25.01 -6.28 14.41
C TYR A 319 24.19 -5.37 15.32
N LEU A 320 23.91 -4.16 14.84
CA LEU A 320 23.02 -3.20 15.48
C LEU A 320 22.00 -2.69 14.47
N ASN A 321 20.71 -2.89 14.76
CA ASN A 321 19.62 -2.34 13.97
C ASN A 321 18.77 -1.42 14.85
N VAL A 322 18.71 -0.14 14.47
CA VAL A 322 17.88 0.90 15.07
C VAL A 322 16.99 1.55 14.00
N SER A 323 16.77 0.88 12.87
CA SER A 323 15.91 1.36 11.79
C SER A 323 14.47 1.56 12.29
N ARG A 324 13.77 2.56 11.73
CA ARG A 324 12.41 2.98 12.10
C ARG A 324 12.23 3.37 13.57
N THR A 325 13.30 3.76 14.26
CA THR A 325 13.23 4.32 15.60
C THR A 325 13.13 5.86 15.54
N LYS A 326 12.88 6.49 16.70
CA LYS A 326 12.81 7.96 16.83
C LYS A 326 14.14 8.55 17.31
N ILE A 327 15.26 7.83 17.12
CA ILE A 327 16.57 8.28 17.62
C ILE A 327 16.99 9.61 17.00
N GLU A 328 17.49 10.51 17.83
CA GLU A 328 17.96 11.84 17.41
C GLU A 328 19.48 11.90 17.16
N ALA A 329 20.24 11.05 17.86
CA ALA A 329 21.69 10.94 17.69
C ALA A 329 22.19 9.53 18.05
N LEU A 330 23.30 9.12 17.43
CA LEU A 330 24.10 7.99 17.93
C LEU A 330 25.07 8.48 19.01
N PRO A 331 25.18 7.81 20.17
CA PRO A 331 26.12 8.21 21.20
C PRO A 331 27.56 7.93 20.74
N LYS A 332 28.50 8.82 21.09
CA LYS A 332 29.94 8.69 20.80
C LYS A 332 30.54 7.33 21.18
N SER A 333 29.95 6.67 22.18
CA SER A 333 30.33 5.32 22.61
C SER A 333 30.14 4.23 21.55
N VAL A 334 29.34 4.46 20.50
CA VAL A 334 29.18 3.52 19.37
C VAL A 334 30.53 3.28 18.69
N GLY A 335 31.39 4.29 18.54
CA GLY A 335 32.74 4.13 17.98
C GLY A 335 33.62 3.12 18.73
N LYS A 336 33.27 2.80 19.99
CA LYS A 336 33.99 1.79 20.78
C LYS A 336 33.59 0.34 20.46
N LEU A 337 32.69 0.12 19.50
CA LEU A 337 32.20 -1.19 19.06
C LEU A 337 33.02 -1.73 17.88
N HIS A 338 34.32 -1.93 18.08
CA HIS A 338 35.25 -2.28 16.99
C HIS A 338 34.95 -3.61 16.28
N ASN A 339 34.09 -4.47 16.84
CA ASN A 339 33.66 -5.73 16.22
C ASN A 339 32.36 -5.59 15.40
N LEU A 340 31.77 -4.39 15.35
CA LEU A 340 30.53 -4.15 14.63
C LEU A 340 30.74 -4.36 13.12
N GLN A 341 29.97 -5.27 12.53
CA GLN A 341 29.98 -5.62 11.11
C GLN A 341 28.79 -5.01 10.37
N THR A 342 27.64 -4.86 11.03
CA THR A 342 26.41 -4.31 10.43
C THR A 342 25.80 -3.24 11.32
N LEU A 343 25.47 -2.09 10.72
CA LEU A 343 24.73 -1.00 11.35
C LEU A 343 23.56 -0.57 10.44
N ARG A 344 22.32 -0.79 10.90
CA ARG A 344 21.10 -0.41 10.16
C ARG A 344 20.36 0.71 10.90
N MET A 345 20.07 1.79 10.16
CA MET A 345 19.47 3.03 10.67
C MET A 345 18.50 3.65 9.65
N GLU A 346 17.84 2.80 8.86
CA GLU A 346 16.92 3.22 7.81
C GLU A 346 15.65 3.82 8.41
N HIS A 347 15.09 4.84 7.76
CA HIS A 347 13.87 5.52 8.21
C HIS A 347 13.91 6.15 9.63
N CYS A 348 15.08 6.49 10.15
CA CYS A 348 15.21 7.27 11.39
C CYS A 348 14.96 8.76 11.12
N ARG A 349 13.68 9.18 11.04
CA ARG A 349 13.28 10.54 10.59
C ARG A 349 13.81 11.69 11.46
N ARG A 350 14.20 11.41 12.70
CA ARG A 350 14.67 12.41 13.67
C ARG A 350 16.18 12.42 13.87
N LEU A 351 16.92 11.50 13.23
CA LEU A 351 18.36 11.39 13.42
C LEU A 351 19.02 12.66 12.86
N LYS A 352 19.46 13.55 13.74
CA LYS A 352 20.08 14.85 13.45
C LYS A 352 21.60 14.78 13.45
N VAL A 353 22.19 13.97 14.34
CA VAL A 353 23.63 13.96 14.61
C VAL A 353 24.23 12.59 14.37
N PHE A 354 25.27 12.58 13.55
CA PHE A 354 26.05 11.40 13.20
C PHE A 354 27.47 11.57 13.77
N SER A 355 27.86 10.68 14.70
CA SER A 355 29.02 10.84 15.58
C SER A 355 30.36 10.62 14.85
N MET A 356 31.33 11.53 15.06
CA MET A 356 32.69 11.46 14.45
C MET A 356 33.41 10.14 14.72
N GLU A 357 33.15 9.55 15.87
CA GLU A 357 33.73 8.29 16.35
C GLU A 357 33.29 7.06 15.53
N MET A 358 32.40 7.22 14.54
CA MET A 358 32.06 6.14 13.60
C MET A 358 33.23 5.74 12.69
N GLY A 359 34.21 6.61 12.46
CA GLY A 359 35.44 6.25 11.76
C GLY A 359 36.24 5.13 12.44
N ASP A 360 36.01 4.90 13.74
CA ASP A 360 36.71 3.88 14.54
C ASP A 360 36.15 2.46 14.33
N LEU A 361 35.07 2.31 13.55
CA LEU A 361 34.39 1.03 13.27
C LEU A 361 35.05 0.26 12.12
N ILE A 362 36.36 0.03 12.20
CA ILE A 362 37.19 -0.52 11.10
C ILE A 362 36.74 -1.89 10.53
N ASN A 363 35.95 -2.67 11.28
CA ASN A 363 35.40 -3.96 10.84
C ASN A 363 33.98 -3.85 10.26
N LEU A 364 33.42 -2.65 10.16
CA LEU A 364 32.08 -2.42 9.61
C LEU A 364 32.06 -2.79 8.13
N ARG A 365 31.11 -3.64 7.77
CA ARG A 365 30.90 -4.17 6.41
C ARG A 365 29.63 -3.60 5.77
N HIS A 366 28.57 -3.41 6.55
CA HIS A 366 27.30 -2.94 6.02
C HIS A 366 26.77 -1.77 6.85
N ILE A 367 26.46 -0.68 6.16
CA ILE A 367 25.82 0.48 6.76
C ILE A 367 24.61 0.92 5.91
N TYR A 368 23.47 1.11 6.56
CA TYR A 368 22.22 1.55 5.92
C TYR A 368 21.64 2.75 6.70
N PHE A 369 21.39 3.90 6.06
CA PHE A 369 21.00 5.14 6.76
C PHE A 369 20.22 6.16 5.90
N GLY A 370 18.91 6.31 6.02
CA GLY A 370 18.21 7.36 5.26
C GLY A 370 16.76 7.03 4.88
N PRO A 371 16.06 7.95 4.19
CA PRO A 371 14.72 7.70 3.69
C PRO A 371 14.75 6.89 2.38
N VAL A 372 13.85 5.90 2.26
CA VAL A 372 13.71 5.05 1.04
C VAL A 372 13.02 5.77 -0.13
N GLN A 373 12.47 6.97 0.06
CA GLN A 373 11.67 7.64 -0.98
C GLN A 373 12.50 8.55 -1.90
N LYS A 374 12.70 8.10 -3.15
CA LYS A 374 13.42 8.76 -4.25
C LYS A 374 12.79 10.06 -4.82
N LYS A 375 11.89 10.75 -4.10
CA LYS A 375 11.01 11.75 -4.76
C LYS A 375 10.92 13.18 -4.21
N LYS A 376 11.47 13.55 -3.05
CA LYS A 376 11.51 14.98 -2.63
C LYS A 376 12.71 15.30 -1.74
N ARG A 377 13.49 16.30 -2.16
CA ARG A 377 14.69 16.83 -1.48
C ARG A 377 14.42 17.50 -0.13
N ALA A 378 13.16 17.77 0.20
CA ALA A 378 12.77 18.71 1.26
C ALA A 378 13.06 18.29 2.72
N ASN A 379 13.83 17.23 3.01
CA ASN A 379 14.08 16.83 4.41
C ASN A 379 15.44 16.15 4.69
N PHE A 380 16.51 16.49 3.97
CA PHE A 380 17.89 16.07 4.32
C PHE A 380 18.60 17.04 5.29
N GLY A 381 17.85 17.74 6.14
CA GLY A 381 18.38 18.83 6.99
C GLY A 381 19.41 18.44 8.07
N TRP A 382 19.68 17.16 8.30
CA TRP A 382 20.54 16.70 9.40
C TRP A 382 22.02 16.51 9.04
N TYR A 383 22.39 16.50 7.76
CA TYR A 383 23.77 16.18 7.38
C TYR A 383 24.75 17.35 7.48
N ARG A 384 24.28 18.58 7.66
CA ARG A 384 25.13 19.79 7.61
C ARG A 384 26.15 19.89 8.75
N GLU A 385 26.03 19.11 9.83
CA GLU A 385 26.85 19.24 11.05
C GLU A 385 27.74 18.02 11.40
N SER A 386 27.81 16.99 10.54
CA SER A 386 28.59 15.77 10.83
C SER A 386 29.92 15.69 10.06
N HIS A 387 31.03 15.43 10.77
CA HIS A 387 32.40 15.35 10.21
C HIS A 387 32.96 13.91 10.15
N VAL A 388 32.15 12.90 9.83
CA VAL A 388 32.64 11.50 9.78
C VAL A 388 33.49 11.24 8.54
N ARG A 389 34.71 10.72 8.77
CA ARG A 389 35.63 10.22 7.73
C ARG A 389 35.30 8.77 7.36
N VAL A 390 34.33 8.59 6.47
CA VAL A 390 33.88 7.26 6.01
C VAL A 390 34.97 6.54 5.22
N GLY A 391 35.88 7.29 4.57
CA GLY A 391 36.99 6.72 3.80
C GLY A 391 37.96 5.81 4.58
N GLN A 392 37.95 5.84 5.92
CA GLN A 392 38.75 4.96 6.76
C GLN A 392 38.14 3.56 6.94
N LEU A 393 36.85 3.39 6.61
CA LEU A 393 36.11 2.15 6.76
C LEU A 393 36.33 1.21 5.55
N THR A 394 37.59 0.85 5.28
CA THR A 394 37.99 0.06 4.09
C THR A 394 37.33 -1.32 4.00
N SER A 395 36.78 -1.81 5.12
CA SER A 395 35.97 -3.03 5.19
C SER A 395 34.53 -2.85 4.70
N LEU A 396 34.08 -1.69 4.22
CA LEU A 396 32.70 -1.55 3.76
C LEU A 396 32.44 -2.30 2.45
N ARG A 397 31.37 -3.11 2.46
CA ARG A 397 30.80 -3.85 1.34
C ARG A 397 29.49 -3.22 0.88
N THR A 398 28.73 -2.61 1.78
CA THR A 398 27.46 -1.95 1.42
C THR A 398 27.38 -0.57 2.04
N MET A 399 27.20 0.42 1.19
CA MET A 399 26.89 1.79 1.55
C MET A 399 26.01 2.37 0.42
N PRO A 400 24.67 2.41 0.60
CA PRO A 400 23.75 2.73 -0.48
C PRO A 400 23.83 4.20 -0.93
N TYR A 401 24.35 5.10 -0.10
CA TYR A 401 24.52 6.51 -0.47
C TYR A 401 25.73 7.17 0.19
N PHE A 402 26.30 8.14 -0.52
CA PHE A 402 27.37 9.03 -0.10
C PHE A 402 26.96 10.47 -0.42
N ILE A 403 27.25 11.43 0.45
CA ILE A 403 26.87 12.84 0.27
C ILE A 403 28.14 13.68 0.29
N VAL A 404 28.37 14.48 -0.75
CA VAL A 404 29.52 15.39 -0.84
C VAL A 404 29.22 16.66 -0.04
N SER A 405 30.16 17.08 0.82
CA SER A 405 29.95 18.26 1.69
C SER A 405 30.52 19.56 1.12
N PRO A 406 29.89 20.71 1.40
CA PRO A 406 30.33 22.03 0.92
C PRO A 406 31.70 22.48 1.44
N ASP A 407 32.09 22.08 2.66
CA ASP A 407 33.24 22.68 3.36
C ASP A 407 34.61 22.11 2.92
N GLY A 408 34.65 21.18 1.94
CA GLY A 408 35.85 20.62 1.31
C GLY A 408 36.86 19.89 2.23
N THR A 409 36.69 19.97 3.55
CA THR A 409 37.70 19.57 4.55
C THR A 409 37.29 18.37 5.39
N SER A 410 35.99 18.00 5.42
CA SER A 410 35.50 16.91 6.26
C SER A 410 34.83 15.74 5.54
N ARG A 411 34.32 15.91 4.31
CA ARG A 411 33.69 14.85 3.48
C ARG A 411 33.79 15.19 1.98
N GLY A 412 35.03 15.29 1.49
CA GLY A 412 35.30 15.38 0.06
C GLY A 412 35.00 14.06 -0.63
N ILE A 413 34.69 14.09 -1.93
CA ILE A 413 34.38 12.88 -2.71
C ILE A 413 35.56 11.90 -2.79
N GLU A 414 36.77 12.40 -2.56
CA GLU A 414 38.02 11.65 -2.42
C GLU A 414 38.03 10.63 -1.26
N GLU A 415 37.12 10.73 -0.28
CA GLU A 415 36.98 9.68 0.75
C GLU A 415 36.58 8.32 0.19
N LEU A 416 35.91 8.29 -0.96
CA LEU A 416 35.55 7.03 -1.63
C LEU A 416 36.77 6.26 -2.13
N ALA A 417 37.96 6.88 -2.23
CA ALA A 417 39.18 6.27 -2.78
C ALA A 417 39.52 4.92 -2.14
N GLY A 418 39.38 4.80 -0.82
CA GLY A 418 39.72 3.62 -0.04
C GLY A 418 38.66 2.50 -0.05
N LEU A 419 37.43 2.79 -0.50
CA LEU A 419 36.28 1.89 -0.37
C LEU A 419 36.09 0.98 -1.59
N ASN A 420 37.14 0.22 -1.94
CA ASN A 420 37.17 -0.58 -3.18
C ASN A 420 36.34 -1.87 -3.14
N HIS A 421 35.88 -2.27 -1.94
CA HIS A 421 35.10 -3.49 -1.72
C HIS A 421 33.58 -3.27 -1.77
N LEU A 422 33.11 -2.05 -2.01
CA LEU A 422 31.69 -1.73 -2.13
C LEU A 422 31.03 -2.55 -3.25
N LYS A 423 29.85 -3.10 -2.95
CA LYS A 423 29.03 -3.96 -3.82
C LYS A 423 27.60 -3.42 -3.91
N GLY A 424 26.92 -3.73 -5.01
CA GLY A 424 25.49 -3.43 -5.17
C GLY A 424 25.22 -2.01 -5.70
N GLU A 425 24.39 -1.25 -5.00
CA GLU A 425 23.99 0.13 -5.34
C GLU A 425 24.82 1.16 -4.57
N LEU A 426 25.27 2.21 -5.26
CA LEU A 426 25.88 3.40 -4.67
C LEU A 426 25.23 4.65 -5.29
N ALA A 427 24.60 5.49 -4.45
CA ALA A 427 24.10 6.79 -4.86
C ALA A 427 24.94 7.93 -4.27
N ILE A 428 25.49 8.80 -5.11
CA ILE A 428 26.30 9.94 -4.70
C ILE A 428 25.44 11.20 -4.86
N TYR A 429 25.18 11.88 -3.74
CA TYR A 429 24.36 13.09 -3.66
C TYR A 429 25.21 14.34 -3.48
N ASP A 430 24.58 15.46 -3.82
CA ASP A 430 25.08 16.82 -3.63
C ASP A 430 26.42 17.05 -4.34
N LEU A 431 26.55 16.45 -5.54
CA LEU A 431 27.75 16.50 -6.39
C LEU A 431 28.14 17.92 -6.81
N GLU A 432 27.24 18.90 -6.71
CA GLU A 432 27.52 20.33 -6.90
C GLU A 432 28.62 20.87 -5.94
N HIS A 433 28.95 20.14 -4.87
CA HIS A 433 30.01 20.52 -3.93
C HIS A 433 31.40 19.96 -4.25
N ALA A 434 31.53 19.09 -5.27
CA ALA A 434 32.86 18.67 -5.74
C ALA A 434 33.55 19.86 -6.45
N ARG A 435 34.81 20.16 -6.10
CA ARG A 435 35.47 21.37 -6.61
C ARG A 435 35.78 21.33 -8.10
N ASP A 436 36.26 20.19 -8.59
CA ASP A 436 36.70 19.99 -9.97
C ASP A 436 36.76 18.49 -10.32
N GLY A 437 37.05 18.20 -11.59
CA GLY A 437 37.20 16.84 -12.10
C GLY A 437 38.37 16.05 -11.48
N GLU A 438 39.43 16.71 -11.03
CA GLU A 438 40.57 16.04 -10.41
C GLU A 438 40.23 15.55 -9.00
N GLU A 439 39.46 16.33 -8.23
CA GLU A 439 38.90 15.88 -6.95
C GLU A 439 37.94 14.68 -7.17
N ALA A 440 37.04 14.79 -8.14
CA ALA A 440 36.09 13.74 -8.48
C ALA A 440 36.80 12.43 -8.86
N LYS A 441 37.88 12.50 -9.63
CA LYS A 441 38.70 11.36 -10.04
C LYS A 441 39.34 10.60 -8.88
N LYS A 442 39.70 11.29 -7.79
CA LYS A 442 40.26 10.65 -6.58
C LYS A 442 39.30 9.66 -5.94
N SER A 443 37.97 9.79 -6.16
CA SER A 443 36.98 8.83 -5.68
C SER A 443 37.20 7.40 -6.17
N ASN A 444 37.95 7.21 -7.27
CA ASN A 444 38.32 5.93 -7.86
C ASN A 444 37.09 5.02 -8.10
N LEU A 445 36.02 5.55 -8.71
CA LEU A 445 34.84 4.75 -9.08
C LEU A 445 35.20 3.65 -10.10
N VAL A 446 36.13 3.93 -11.00
CA VAL A 446 36.65 2.99 -11.98
C VAL A 446 37.28 1.74 -11.35
N GLY A 447 37.79 1.82 -10.12
CA GLY A 447 38.35 0.68 -9.39
C GLY A 447 37.32 -0.19 -8.64
N LYS A 448 36.05 0.25 -8.56
CA LYS A 448 35.02 -0.39 -7.73
C LYS A 448 34.23 -1.46 -8.50
N LYS A 449 34.89 -2.59 -8.73
CA LYS A 449 34.42 -3.69 -9.62
C LYS A 449 33.09 -4.36 -9.28
N ASN A 450 32.61 -4.23 -8.04
CA ASN A 450 31.43 -4.94 -7.55
C ASN A 450 30.17 -4.06 -7.48
N ILE A 451 30.27 -2.77 -7.83
CA ILE A 451 29.10 -1.88 -7.95
C ILE A 451 28.36 -2.22 -9.23
N ARG A 452 27.08 -2.55 -9.09
CA ARG A 452 26.18 -2.87 -10.21
C ARG A 452 25.28 -1.70 -10.59
N LYS A 453 24.98 -0.82 -9.64
CA LYS A 453 24.20 0.40 -9.88
C LYS A 453 24.86 1.62 -9.28
N LEU A 454 24.97 2.66 -10.09
CA LEU A 454 25.54 3.94 -9.71
C LEU A 454 24.51 5.03 -9.99
N SER A 455 24.19 5.83 -8.98
CA SER A 455 23.35 7.02 -9.12
C SER A 455 24.19 8.25 -8.81
N LEU A 456 24.25 9.21 -9.73
CA LEU A 456 24.95 10.48 -9.58
C LEU A 456 23.91 11.60 -9.52
N ILE A 457 23.83 12.31 -8.41
CA ILE A 457 22.70 13.20 -8.09
C ILE A 457 23.22 14.58 -7.68
N TRP A 458 22.87 15.58 -8.49
CA TRP A 458 23.09 16.99 -8.21
C TRP A 458 21.86 17.62 -7.55
N GLY A 459 22.04 18.84 -7.09
CA GLY A 459 21.02 19.58 -6.40
C GLY A 459 20.04 20.40 -7.22
N GLU A 460 18.78 20.42 -6.76
CA GLU A 460 17.69 21.27 -7.25
C GLU A 460 17.88 22.78 -7.01
N GLU A 461 18.87 23.24 -6.22
CA GLU A 461 19.07 24.67 -5.97
C GLU A 461 19.75 25.34 -7.17
N MET A 462 18.99 26.14 -7.92
CA MET A 462 19.45 26.99 -9.03
C MET A 462 20.65 27.86 -8.62
N ARG A 463 21.88 27.38 -8.85
CA ARG A 463 23.09 28.20 -8.84
C ARG A 463 23.57 28.40 -10.28
N PRO A 464 24.23 29.53 -10.61
CA PRO A 464 24.83 29.71 -11.93
C PRO A 464 25.87 28.62 -12.17
N CYS A 465 25.76 27.91 -13.29
CA CYS A 465 26.74 26.93 -13.72
C CYS A 465 28.12 27.58 -13.79
N ASN A 466 29.02 27.19 -12.89
CA ASN A 466 30.44 27.22 -13.21
C ASN A 466 30.71 26.00 -14.09
N ASN A 467 31.59 26.12 -15.08
CA ASN A 467 31.96 25.04 -16.03
C ASN A 467 32.60 23.79 -15.37
N SER A 468 32.57 23.66 -14.04
CA SER A 468 33.20 22.56 -13.30
C SER A 468 32.34 21.29 -13.23
N GLU A 469 31.02 21.34 -13.49
CA GLU A 469 30.17 20.13 -13.37
C GLU A 469 30.48 19.07 -14.44
N GLU A 470 30.78 19.50 -15.67
CA GLU A 470 31.20 18.62 -16.76
C GLU A 470 32.51 17.92 -16.40
N ASP A 471 33.49 18.68 -15.89
CA ASP A 471 34.77 18.15 -15.40
C ASP A 471 34.55 17.16 -14.24
N VAL A 472 33.66 17.47 -13.29
CA VAL A 472 33.29 16.58 -12.18
C VAL A 472 32.70 15.28 -12.71
N LEU A 473 31.70 15.34 -13.59
CA LEU A 473 31.10 14.15 -14.18
C LEU A 473 32.14 13.34 -14.99
N GLN A 474 33.02 13.99 -15.76
CA GLN A 474 34.12 13.32 -16.45
C GLN A 474 35.06 12.57 -15.49
N GLY A 475 35.37 13.16 -14.34
CA GLY A 475 36.19 12.54 -13.28
C GLY A 475 35.53 11.33 -12.60
N LEU A 476 34.20 11.20 -12.64
CA LEU A 476 33.42 10.12 -12.02
C LEU A 476 33.24 8.88 -12.89
N GLN A 477 34.26 8.53 -13.68
CA GLN A 477 34.22 7.38 -14.56
C GLN A 477 33.85 6.07 -13.81
N PRO A 478 32.73 5.40 -14.17
CA PRO A 478 32.30 4.17 -13.52
C PRO A 478 33.17 2.96 -13.89
N HIS A 479 33.09 1.87 -13.11
CA HIS A 479 33.74 0.61 -13.46
C HIS A 479 33.04 -0.07 -14.66
N PRO A 480 33.76 -0.77 -15.55
CA PRO A 480 33.20 -1.50 -16.71
C PRO A 480 32.15 -2.61 -16.46
N ASN A 481 31.90 -2.95 -15.19
CA ASN A 481 30.95 -4.00 -14.80
C ASN A 481 29.60 -3.41 -14.38
N LEU A 482 29.46 -2.09 -14.42
CA LEU A 482 28.24 -1.40 -14.06
C LEU A 482 27.09 -1.88 -14.96
N GLU A 483 25.96 -2.24 -14.34
CA GLU A 483 24.76 -2.71 -15.02
C GLU A 483 23.71 -1.61 -15.15
N ILE A 484 23.62 -0.68 -14.19
CA ILE A 484 22.64 0.41 -14.17
C ILE A 484 23.34 1.74 -13.85
N LEU A 485 23.13 2.75 -14.69
CA LEU A 485 23.59 4.12 -14.48
C LEU A 485 22.40 5.07 -14.40
N GLU A 486 22.34 5.86 -13.33
CA GLU A 486 21.32 6.88 -13.13
C GLU A 486 21.98 8.24 -12.88
N ILE A 487 21.62 9.26 -13.67
CA ILE A 487 22.12 10.63 -13.50
C ILE A 487 20.92 11.53 -13.26
N ARG A 488 20.98 12.38 -12.22
CA ARG A 488 19.90 13.30 -11.86
C ARG A 488 20.38 14.73 -11.69
N ASN A 489 19.60 15.70 -12.16
CA ASN A 489 19.81 17.15 -11.97
C ASN A 489 21.16 17.66 -12.51
N PHE A 490 21.75 16.97 -13.51
CA PHE A 490 23.02 17.41 -14.07
C PHE A 490 22.82 18.69 -14.90
N MET A 491 23.57 19.76 -14.59
CA MET A 491 23.42 21.08 -15.22
C MET A 491 24.54 21.41 -16.21
N GLY A 492 25.39 20.44 -16.56
CA GLY A 492 26.37 20.58 -17.65
C GLY A 492 25.71 20.49 -19.04
N ALA A 493 26.33 21.09 -20.03
CA ALA A 493 25.84 21.08 -21.41
C ALA A 493 26.17 19.74 -22.12
N GLN A 494 27.28 19.09 -21.74
CA GLN A 494 27.76 17.87 -22.38
C GLN A 494 27.96 16.70 -21.39
N PHE A 495 27.66 15.48 -21.86
CA PHE A 495 27.96 14.24 -21.16
C PHE A 495 29.42 13.81 -21.40
N PRO A 496 30.02 13.05 -20.46
CA PRO A 496 31.42 12.67 -20.54
C PRO A 496 31.72 11.70 -21.69
N SER A 497 32.94 11.76 -22.20
CA SER A 497 33.46 10.90 -23.28
C SER A 497 33.92 9.53 -22.78
N TRP A 498 33.24 8.98 -21.77
CA TRP A 498 33.58 7.66 -21.24
C TRP A 498 33.51 6.62 -22.36
N LYS A 499 34.52 5.75 -22.48
CA LYS A 499 34.43 4.61 -23.39
C LYS A 499 33.32 3.69 -22.91
N PRO A 500 32.17 3.60 -23.60
CA PRO A 500 30.99 2.94 -23.07
C PRO A 500 31.25 1.44 -22.87
N HIS A 501 30.80 0.91 -21.74
CA HIS A 501 31.18 -0.42 -21.24
C HIS A 501 30.19 -1.52 -21.65
N ASN A 502 30.70 -2.73 -21.91
CA ASN A 502 29.92 -3.83 -22.50
C ASN A 502 28.77 -4.38 -21.61
N ASN A 503 28.76 -4.11 -20.31
CA ASN A 503 27.83 -4.73 -19.34
C ASN A 503 26.65 -3.84 -18.93
N LEU A 504 26.60 -2.58 -19.39
CA LEU A 504 25.55 -1.63 -19.01
C LEU A 504 24.22 -2.04 -19.64
N LYS A 505 23.22 -2.32 -18.80
CA LYS A 505 21.88 -2.80 -19.17
C LYS A 505 20.83 -1.70 -19.11
N GLU A 506 21.00 -0.71 -18.25
CA GLU A 506 20.03 0.36 -18.07
C GLU A 506 20.70 1.72 -17.84
N ILE A 507 20.17 2.75 -18.50
CA ILE A 507 20.56 4.14 -18.31
C ILE A 507 19.30 4.97 -18.08
N ARG A 508 19.32 5.78 -17.01
CA ARG A 508 18.26 6.72 -16.69
C ARG A 508 18.81 8.13 -16.47
N LEU A 509 18.33 9.09 -17.23
CA LEU A 509 18.68 10.51 -17.10
C LEU A 509 17.44 11.28 -16.64
N PHE A 510 17.52 11.91 -15.47
CA PHE A 510 16.42 12.66 -14.87
C PHE A 510 16.80 14.13 -14.67
N GLN A 511 15.94 15.06 -15.10
CA GLN A 511 16.09 16.49 -14.80
C GLN A 511 17.45 17.06 -15.28
N CYS A 512 17.96 16.58 -16.41
CA CYS A 512 19.20 17.08 -17.03
C CYS A 512 18.87 18.21 -18.02
N ASP A 513 18.25 19.27 -17.52
CA ASP A 513 17.53 20.24 -18.34
C ASP A 513 18.44 21.15 -19.18
N VAL A 514 19.71 21.32 -18.81
CA VAL A 514 20.67 22.16 -19.55
C VAL A 514 21.24 21.43 -20.78
N CYS A 515 21.24 20.10 -20.80
CA CYS A 515 21.82 19.32 -21.88
C CYS A 515 21.08 19.57 -23.21
N GLU A 516 21.81 20.06 -24.21
CA GLU A 516 21.25 20.29 -25.55
C GLU A 516 21.34 19.05 -26.46
N GLU A 517 22.29 18.16 -26.18
CA GLU A 517 22.62 16.95 -26.95
C GLU A 517 22.54 15.69 -26.07
N ALA A 518 22.16 14.57 -26.66
CA ALA A 518 22.12 13.28 -25.97
C ALA A 518 23.50 12.60 -25.95
N PRO A 519 23.81 11.76 -24.94
CA PRO A 519 25.07 11.02 -24.90
C PRO A 519 25.16 9.96 -26.01
N MET A 520 26.39 9.64 -26.42
CA MET A 520 26.69 8.56 -27.36
C MET A 520 26.41 7.18 -26.73
N LEU A 521 25.27 6.57 -27.06
CA LEU A 521 24.82 5.30 -26.45
C LEU A 521 24.64 4.15 -27.46
N GLY A 522 24.65 4.45 -28.76
CA GLY A 522 24.29 3.48 -29.82
C GLY A 522 25.13 2.20 -29.88
N HIS A 523 26.38 2.24 -29.43
CA HIS A 523 27.29 1.09 -29.48
C HIS A 523 27.19 0.13 -28.29
N LEU A 524 26.38 0.45 -27.28
CA LEU A 524 26.28 -0.35 -26.06
C LEU A 524 25.62 -1.71 -26.32
N PRO A 525 26.35 -2.84 -26.18
CA PRO A 525 25.88 -4.14 -26.66
C PRO A 525 24.90 -4.84 -25.71
N SER A 526 24.81 -4.41 -24.44
CA SER A 526 23.93 -5.00 -23.43
C SER A 526 22.81 -4.08 -22.97
N LEU A 527 22.70 -2.87 -23.52
CA LEU A 527 21.70 -1.88 -23.10
C LEU A 527 20.31 -2.39 -23.48
N MET A 528 19.44 -2.59 -22.49
CA MET A 528 18.07 -3.09 -22.62
C MET A 528 17.04 -2.00 -22.34
N HIS A 529 17.35 -1.07 -21.43
CA HIS A 529 16.42 -0.05 -20.97
C HIS A 529 17.07 1.33 -21.03
N LEU A 530 16.39 2.29 -21.64
CA LEU A 530 16.83 3.68 -21.72
C LEU A 530 15.67 4.61 -21.35
N GLU A 531 15.92 5.54 -20.42
CA GLU A 531 14.94 6.53 -19.99
C GLU A 531 15.54 7.93 -19.95
N PHE A 532 14.96 8.85 -20.71
CA PHE A 532 15.16 10.29 -20.60
C PHE A 532 13.91 10.90 -19.99
N ASN A 533 14.07 11.61 -18.89
CA ASN A 533 12.95 12.17 -18.16
C ASN A 533 13.28 13.58 -17.71
N THR A 534 12.54 14.58 -18.18
CA THR A 534 12.81 16.00 -17.92
C THR A 534 14.20 16.38 -18.43
N MET A 535 14.35 16.44 -19.75
CA MET A 535 15.53 16.97 -20.45
C MET A 535 15.09 18.13 -21.33
N CYS A 536 14.68 19.24 -20.70
CA CYS A 536 13.89 20.27 -21.35
C CYS A 536 14.57 20.92 -22.56
N ASN A 537 15.91 21.11 -22.55
CA ASN A 537 16.65 21.72 -23.66
C ASN A 537 17.22 20.73 -24.69
N LEU A 538 16.97 19.43 -24.57
CA LEU A 538 17.40 18.46 -25.58
C LEU A 538 16.77 18.82 -26.93
N LYS A 539 17.57 19.20 -27.93
CA LYS A 539 17.07 19.71 -29.22
C LYS A 539 16.85 18.60 -30.25
N ARG A 540 17.76 17.64 -30.30
CA ARG A 540 17.76 16.58 -31.33
C ARG A 540 18.32 15.25 -30.83
N LEU A 541 17.92 14.18 -31.50
CA LEU A 541 18.52 12.85 -31.41
C LEU A 541 19.01 12.42 -32.79
N GLY A 542 20.31 12.52 -33.04
CA GLY A 542 20.92 12.17 -34.32
C GLY A 542 22.27 11.49 -34.15
N ASP A 543 23.24 11.90 -34.95
CA ASP A 543 24.56 11.26 -35.05
C ASP A 543 25.28 11.19 -33.70
N GLU A 544 25.14 12.22 -32.86
CA GLU A 544 25.69 12.27 -31.50
C GLU A 544 25.13 11.20 -30.56
N PHE A 545 23.91 10.71 -30.80
CA PHE A 545 23.28 9.68 -29.96
C PHE A 545 23.70 8.26 -30.41
N TYR A 546 23.82 8.05 -31.72
CA TYR A 546 24.19 6.76 -32.30
C TYR A 546 25.71 6.50 -32.31
N GLY A 547 26.52 7.55 -32.49
CA GLY A 547 27.98 7.48 -32.50
C GLY A 547 28.61 6.81 -33.73
N TYR A 548 27.95 6.77 -34.90
CA TYR A 548 28.37 5.92 -36.01
C TYR A 548 29.57 6.42 -36.85
N TYR A 549 30.08 7.64 -36.62
CA TYR A 549 31.24 8.19 -37.33
C TYR A 549 32.60 7.80 -36.71
N ASP A 550 32.63 7.39 -35.43
CA ASP A 550 33.86 7.05 -34.68
C ASP A 550 34.28 5.57 -34.80
N ILE A 551 33.72 4.86 -35.79
CA ILE A 551 33.91 3.42 -35.94
C ILE A 551 35.08 3.14 -36.91
N ASP A 552 36.12 2.45 -36.42
CA ASP A 552 37.20 1.87 -37.24
C ASP A 552 36.61 1.05 -38.40
N ASP A 553 37.27 1.08 -39.57
CA ASP A 553 36.84 0.41 -40.82
C ASP A 553 36.51 -1.09 -40.64
N ALA A 554 37.02 -1.72 -39.58
CA ALA A 554 36.80 -3.12 -39.22
C ALA A 554 35.46 -3.43 -38.51
N MET A 555 34.64 -2.42 -38.15
CA MET A 555 33.42 -2.58 -37.32
C MET A 555 32.10 -2.18 -38.04
N LYS A 556 32.15 -1.93 -39.35
CA LYS A 556 31.05 -1.48 -40.23
C LYS A 556 29.83 -2.42 -40.38
N THR A 557 29.74 -3.51 -39.63
CA THR A 557 28.67 -4.53 -39.73
C THR A 557 27.85 -4.71 -38.45
N LYS A 558 28.02 -3.85 -37.43
CA LYS A 558 27.36 -4.00 -36.12
C LYS A 558 26.03 -3.24 -36.04
N ALA A 559 25.02 -3.88 -35.46
CA ALA A 559 23.75 -3.24 -35.16
C ALA A 559 23.91 -2.22 -34.00
N LEU A 560 23.26 -1.06 -34.14
CA LEU A 560 23.16 -0.03 -33.11
C LEU A 560 22.00 -0.39 -32.16
N PHE A 561 22.22 -0.23 -30.86
CA PHE A 561 21.28 -0.64 -29.81
C PHE A 561 20.79 -2.11 -29.97
N PRO A 562 21.69 -3.11 -30.05
CA PRO A 562 21.36 -4.48 -30.46
C PRO A 562 20.46 -5.27 -29.49
N THR A 563 20.33 -4.79 -28.25
CA THR A 563 19.55 -5.42 -27.18
C THR A 563 18.48 -4.52 -26.58
N LEU A 564 18.33 -3.28 -27.06
CA LEU A 564 17.43 -2.30 -26.46
C LEU A 564 15.99 -2.78 -26.63
N LYS A 565 15.27 -2.92 -25.51
CA LYS A 565 13.89 -3.39 -25.45
C LYS A 565 12.91 -2.28 -25.15
N THR A 566 13.28 -1.34 -24.28
CA THR A 566 12.41 -0.23 -23.89
C THR A 566 13.15 1.09 -24.02
N PHE A 567 12.52 2.06 -24.67
CA PHE A 567 13.02 3.43 -24.71
C PHE A 567 11.90 4.39 -24.31
N ARG A 568 12.15 5.22 -23.31
CA ARG A 568 11.21 6.22 -22.81
C ARG A 568 11.81 7.61 -22.90
N ILE A 569 11.08 8.54 -23.50
CA ILE A 569 11.39 9.97 -23.48
C ILE A 569 10.18 10.68 -22.88
N ILE A 570 10.40 11.33 -21.74
CA ILE A 570 9.37 11.98 -20.94
C ILE A 570 9.79 13.44 -20.72
N ALA A 571 8.92 14.40 -20.99
CA ALA A 571 9.15 15.83 -20.77
C ALA A 571 10.43 16.38 -21.46
N ALA A 572 10.64 16.04 -22.73
CA ALA A 572 11.68 16.63 -23.58
C ALA A 572 11.09 17.80 -24.39
N LEU A 573 10.94 18.95 -23.73
CA LEU A 573 10.10 20.06 -24.21
C LEU A 573 10.58 20.70 -25.52
N ASN A 574 11.90 20.79 -25.73
CA ASN A 574 12.52 21.39 -26.92
C ASN A 574 13.00 20.35 -27.95
N LEU A 575 12.64 19.07 -27.80
CA LEU A 575 13.04 18.03 -28.76
C LEU A 575 12.26 18.21 -30.06
N THR A 576 12.94 18.68 -31.11
CA THR A 576 12.31 18.96 -32.41
C THR A 576 12.46 17.81 -33.40
N GLU A 577 13.60 17.12 -33.40
CA GLU A 577 13.96 16.15 -34.44
C GLU A 577 14.62 14.89 -33.86
N TRP A 578 14.15 13.71 -34.26
CA TRP A 578 14.84 12.44 -34.08
C TRP A 578 15.18 11.84 -35.45
N ILE A 579 16.45 11.96 -35.81
CA ILE A 579 17.01 11.65 -37.15
C ILE A 579 17.44 10.17 -37.18
N GLU A 580 17.18 9.49 -38.29
CA GLU A 580 17.66 8.12 -38.52
C GLU A 580 19.05 8.15 -39.21
N PRO A 581 20.01 7.26 -38.85
CA PRO A 581 21.30 7.23 -39.53
C PRO A 581 21.15 6.90 -41.02
N PRO A 582 21.96 7.51 -41.90
CA PRO A 582 21.83 7.39 -43.35
C PRO A 582 22.02 5.93 -43.81
N MET A 583 21.00 5.37 -44.45
CA MET A 583 21.07 4.06 -45.10
C MET A 583 21.97 4.14 -46.36
N VAL A 584 23.27 3.93 -46.21
CA VAL A 584 24.17 3.79 -47.37
C VAL A 584 23.88 2.45 -48.04
N LYS A 585 23.59 2.46 -49.35
CA LYS A 585 23.18 1.28 -50.15
C LYS A 585 24.15 0.08 -50.13
N GLU A 586 25.34 0.25 -49.56
CA GLU A 586 26.38 -0.78 -49.44
C GLU A 586 26.66 -1.21 -47.97
N GLN A 587 25.98 -0.61 -46.97
CA GLN A 587 26.16 -0.90 -45.53
C GLN A 587 24.82 -0.99 -44.80
N GLN A 588 24.45 -2.18 -44.34
CA GLN A 588 23.16 -2.45 -43.68
C GLN A 588 23.30 -2.25 -42.16
N ILE A 589 23.37 -0.99 -41.69
CA ILE A 589 23.34 -0.69 -40.25
C ILE A 589 21.91 -0.89 -39.76
N SER A 590 21.68 -1.87 -38.89
CA SER A 590 20.39 -2.09 -38.23
C SER A 590 20.35 -1.31 -36.92
N VAL A 591 19.32 -0.48 -36.73
CA VAL A 591 19.09 0.32 -35.52
C VAL A 591 17.88 -0.25 -34.78
N PHE A 592 17.98 -0.42 -33.46
CA PHE A 592 16.90 -0.94 -32.61
C PHE A 592 16.31 -2.31 -33.02
N PRO A 593 17.12 -3.35 -33.32
CA PRO A 593 16.63 -4.65 -33.80
C PRO A 593 15.81 -5.45 -32.78
N ARG A 594 15.63 -4.97 -31.54
CA ARG A 594 14.89 -5.65 -30.47
C ARG A 594 13.96 -4.75 -29.66
N LEU A 595 13.70 -3.53 -30.14
CA LEU A 595 12.85 -2.58 -29.40
C LEU A 595 11.41 -3.09 -29.37
N GLU A 596 10.89 -3.34 -28.16
CA GLU A 596 9.55 -3.86 -27.90
C GLU A 596 8.61 -2.75 -27.39
N GLU A 597 9.11 -1.76 -26.65
CA GLU A 597 8.32 -0.66 -26.08
C GLU A 597 8.96 0.71 -26.34
N LEU A 598 8.16 1.65 -26.83
CA LEU A 598 8.56 3.04 -27.04
C LEU A 598 7.50 3.97 -26.41
N ASP A 599 7.92 4.80 -25.47
CA ASP A 599 7.06 5.79 -24.83
C ASP A 599 7.59 7.21 -25.11
N LEU A 600 6.77 8.06 -25.73
CA LEU A 600 7.04 9.47 -26.03
C LEU A 600 6.00 10.33 -25.33
N VAL A 601 6.35 10.91 -24.19
CA VAL A 601 5.40 11.62 -23.31
C VAL A 601 5.89 13.06 -23.09
N GLU A 602 5.00 14.04 -23.24
CA GLU A 602 5.33 15.47 -23.07
C GLU A 602 6.51 15.91 -23.94
N CYS A 603 6.47 15.53 -25.22
CA CYS A 603 7.44 15.94 -26.25
C CYS A 603 6.75 16.84 -27.30
N PRO A 604 6.32 18.06 -26.93
CA PRO A 604 5.38 18.86 -27.71
C PRO A 604 5.92 19.31 -29.07
N GLN A 605 7.24 19.51 -29.19
CA GLN A 605 7.88 20.05 -30.39
C GLN A 605 8.35 18.99 -31.40
N ILE A 606 8.21 17.70 -31.09
CA ILE A 606 8.74 16.63 -31.94
C ILE A 606 7.98 16.57 -33.26
N ARG A 607 8.70 16.71 -34.37
CA ARG A 607 8.11 16.70 -35.73
C ARG A 607 8.26 15.34 -36.41
N ASN A 608 9.44 14.74 -36.29
CA ASN A 608 9.82 13.50 -36.97
C ASN A 608 10.53 12.55 -36.00
N PHE A 609 10.33 11.25 -36.21
CA PHE A 609 11.03 10.17 -35.52
C PHE A 609 11.12 8.93 -36.44
N PRO A 610 12.01 7.96 -36.16
CA PRO A 610 12.21 6.79 -37.02
C PRO A 610 10.91 6.02 -37.26
N ASP A 611 10.68 5.60 -38.51
CA ASP A 611 9.41 4.96 -38.93
C ASP A 611 9.51 3.44 -39.09
N HIS A 612 10.65 2.83 -38.74
CA HIS A 612 10.89 1.40 -38.86
C HIS A 612 11.29 0.77 -37.51
N PHE A 613 10.32 0.13 -36.84
CA PHE A 613 10.58 -0.71 -35.66
C PHE A 613 9.99 -2.11 -35.83
N ALA A 614 10.84 -3.07 -36.25
CA ALA A 614 10.40 -4.41 -36.67
C ALA A 614 9.80 -5.29 -35.54
N PHE A 615 10.10 -5.00 -34.27
CA PHE A 615 9.67 -5.80 -33.11
C PHE A 615 8.83 -5.02 -32.11
N LEU A 616 8.43 -3.79 -32.43
CA LEU A 616 7.69 -2.93 -31.52
C LEU A 616 6.32 -3.55 -31.20
N ARG A 617 6.02 -3.71 -29.92
CA ARG A 617 4.76 -4.26 -29.40
C ARG A 617 3.91 -3.20 -28.73
N LYS A 618 4.54 -2.22 -28.08
CA LYS A 618 3.86 -1.09 -27.41
C LYS A 618 4.41 0.23 -27.94
N LEU A 619 3.51 1.11 -28.34
CA LEU A 619 3.80 2.51 -28.63
C LEU A 619 2.85 3.41 -27.83
N GLU A 620 3.41 4.26 -26.98
CA GLU A 620 2.67 5.28 -26.22
C GLU A 620 3.14 6.67 -26.66
N MET A 621 2.21 7.52 -27.05
CA MET A 621 2.48 8.90 -27.46
C MET A 621 1.52 9.84 -26.74
N SER A 622 2.04 10.76 -25.93
CA SER A 622 1.22 11.65 -25.13
C SER A 622 1.78 13.07 -25.20
N ILE A 623 0.96 14.06 -25.55
CA ILE A 623 1.35 15.49 -25.59
C ILE A 623 2.49 15.71 -26.61
N CYS A 624 2.29 15.22 -27.83
CA CYS A 624 3.20 15.37 -28.98
C CYS A 624 2.52 16.24 -30.06
N HIS A 625 2.41 17.55 -29.82
CA HIS A 625 1.55 18.45 -30.59
C HIS A 625 2.00 18.70 -32.03
N GLU A 626 3.31 18.77 -32.28
CA GLU A 626 3.88 19.09 -33.60
C GLU A 626 3.90 17.89 -34.58
N LEU A 627 3.49 16.71 -34.13
CA LEU A 627 3.54 15.50 -34.94
C LEU A 627 2.46 15.50 -36.03
N SER A 628 2.89 15.49 -37.29
CA SER A 628 1.98 15.63 -38.44
C SER A 628 1.70 14.35 -39.23
N ASN A 629 2.50 13.29 -39.10
CA ASN A 629 2.31 12.05 -39.85
C ASN A 629 2.74 10.81 -39.04
N LEU A 630 1.76 9.99 -38.63
CA LEU A 630 1.97 8.69 -37.98
C LEU A 630 1.71 7.50 -38.90
N THR A 631 1.13 7.75 -40.08
CA THR A 631 0.67 6.71 -41.01
C THR A 631 1.83 5.86 -41.53
N SER A 632 3.00 6.48 -41.78
CA SER A 632 4.19 5.76 -42.26
C SER A 632 4.73 4.73 -41.26
N LEU A 633 4.68 5.03 -39.96
CA LEU A 633 5.09 4.09 -38.90
C LEU A 633 4.10 2.93 -38.78
N VAL A 634 2.81 3.25 -38.80
CA VAL A 634 1.70 2.29 -38.72
C VAL A 634 1.74 1.27 -39.86
N GLU A 635 2.08 1.70 -41.08
CA GLU A 635 2.23 0.81 -42.24
C GLU A 635 3.41 -0.16 -42.11
N LYS A 636 4.47 0.23 -41.38
CA LYS A 636 5.72 -0.53 -41.27
C LYS A 636 5.83 -1.40 -40.01
N CYS A 637 5.12 -1.06 -38.92
CA CYS A 637 5.19 -1.74 -37.62
C CYS A 637 4.14 -2.84 -37.45
N THR A 638 4.27 -3.94 -38.20
CA THR A 638 3.28 -5.05 -38.20
C THR A 638 3.21 -5.87 -36.89
N SER A 639 4.22 -5.77 -36.01
CA SER A 639 4.27 -6.44 -34.71
C SER A 639 3.52 -5.74 -33.58
N LEU A 640 3.03 -4.52 -33.82
CA LEU A 640 2.43 -3.66 -32.80
C LEU A 640 1.15 -4.29 -32.21
N GLN A 641 1.08 -4.39 -30.89
CA GLN A 641 -0.04 -4.99 -30.16
C GLN A 641 -0.86 -3.93 -29.41
N ASN A 642 -0.19 -2.92 -28.87
CA ASN A 642 -0.77 -1.86 -28.07
C ASN A 642 -0.35 -0.50 -28.64
N LEU A 643 -1.33 0.33 -29.01
CA LEU A 643 -1.12 1.70 -29.44
C LEU A 643 -1.96 2.64 -28.56
N GLU A 644 -1.29 3.59 -27.92
CA GLU A 644 -1.92 4.62 -27.09
C GLU A 644 -1.48 6.00 -27.56
N ILE A 645 -2.45 6.84 -27.95
CA ILE A 645 -2.23 8.19 -28.45
C ILE A 645 -3.08 9.17 -27.64
N CYS A 646 -2.44 10.14 -27.02
CA CYS A 646 -3.05 11.07 -26.07
C CYS A 646 -2.64 12.53 -26.40
N SER A 647 -3.59 13.43 -26.68
CA SER A 647 -3.30 14.87 -26.85
C SER A 647 -2.25 15.23 -27.93
N CYS A 648 -2.42 14.77 -29.17
CA CYS A 648 -1.59 15.15 -30.34
C CYS A 648 -2.35 16.10 -31.29
N ASP A 649 -2.08 17.41 -31.20
CA ASP A 649 -2.99 18.43 -31.73
C ASP A 649 -2.97 18.58 -33.26
N LYS A 650 -1.82 18.41 -33.93
CA LYS A 650 -1.72 18.53 -35.40
C LYS A 650 -2.15 17.29 -36.17
N LEU A 651 -2.51 16.19 -35.49
CA LEU A 651 -3.00 14.97 -36.12
C LEU A 651 -4.47 15.12 -36.52
N ARG A 652 -4.73 15.51 -37.78
CA ARG A 652 -6.09 15.78 -38.31
C ARG A 652 -6.85 14.53 -38.77
N SER A 653 -6.14 13.59 -39.37
CA SER A 653 -6.70 12.30 -39.79
C SER A 653 -5.69 11.19 -39.49
N LEU A 654 -6.22 10.02 -39.16
CA LEU A 654 -5.40 8.83 -38.95
C LEU A 654 -6.05 7.63 -39.62
N SER A 655 -5.28 6.98 -40.48
CA SER A 655 -5.69 5.78 -41.18
C SER A 655 -4.83 4.62 -40.74
N LEU A 656 -5.43 3.68 -40.01
CA LEU A 656 -4.74 2.49 -39.50
C LEU A 656 -4.94 1.33 -40.47
N PHE A 657 -4.16 1.34 -41.55
CA PHE A 657 -4.07 0.24 -42.51
C PHE A 657 -2.80 -0.59 -42.25
N GLY A 658 -2.91 -1.92 -42.22
CA GLY A 658 -1.75 -2.82 -42.16
C GLY A 658 -1.30 -3.28 -40.75
N LEU A 659 -1.86 -2.74 -39.68
CA LEU A 659 -1.64 -3.24 -38.31
C LEU A 659 -2.43 -4.54 -38.08
N THR A 660 -1.84 -5.66 -38.49
CA THR A 660 -2.47 -6.99 -38.38
C THR A 660 -2.39 -7.59 -36.98
N SER A 661 -1.44 -7.16 -36.13
CA SER A 661 -1.23 -7.72 -34.79
C SER A 661 -1.84 -6.90 -33.64
N ILE A 662 -2.42 -5.73 -33.94
CA ILE A 662 -2.92 -4.81 -32.90
C ILE A 662 -4.10 -5.45 -32.16
N ARG A 663 -4.05 -5.45 -30.83
CA ARG A 663 -5.09 -5.96 -29.93
C ARG A 663 -5.79 -4.84 -29.16
N LYS A 664 -5.04 -3.82 -28.77
CA LYS A 664 -5.54 -2.68 -27.99
C LYS A 664 -5.18 -1.37 -28.67
N LEU A 665 -6.19 -0.53 -28.86
CA LEU A 665 -6.05 0.80 -29.43
C LEU A 665 -6.75 1.81 -28.52
N LEU A 666 -6.00 2.78 -27.99
CA LEU A 666 -6.52 3.85 -27.14
C LEU A 666 -6.23 5.21 -27.75
N PHE A 667 -7.27 6.00 -27.93
CA PHE A 667 -7.18 7.42 -28.25
C PHE A 667 -7.77 8.24 -27.11
N SER A 668 -7.02 9.24 -26.66
CA SER A 668 -7.58 10.23 -25.75
C SER A 668 -7.12 11.65 -26.07
N SER A 669 -7.89 12.61 -25.61
CA SER A 669 -7.51 14.03 -25.64
C SER A 669 -7.70 14.64 -24.27
N ARG A 670 -6.88 15.61 -23.88
CA ARG A 670 -7.19 16.47 -22.74
C ARG A 670 -8.23 17.50 -23.19
N GLY A 671 -9.50 17.15 -23.07
CA GLY A 671 -10.61 18.07 -23.34
C GLY A 671 -10.66 19.23 -22.32
N GLY A 672 -10.69 20.46 -22.83
CA GLY A 672 -11.41 21.61 -22.24
C GLY A 672 -10.65 22.55 -21.30
N LYS A 673 -10.80 23.86 -21.56
CA LYS A 673 -10.54 25.01 -20.67
C LYS A 673 -10.74 24.66 -19.19
N LEU A 674 -9.69 24.82 -18.39
CA LEU A 674 -9.82 25.06 -16.97
C LEU A 674 -10.41 26.46 -16.79
N THR A 675 -11.70 26.57 -16.45
CA THR A 675 -12.21 27.79 -15.80
C THR A 675 -11.68 27.82 -14.37
N SER A 676 -10.38 28.04 -14.19
CA SER A 676 -9.80 28.42 -12.91
C SER A 676 -9.80 29.93 -12.80
N THR A 677 -10.70 30.46 -11.99
CA THR A 677 -10.59 31.76 -11.36
C THR A 677 -9.37 31.76 -10.43
N SER A 678 -8.18 31.87 -10.99
CA SER A 678 -6.97 32.24 -10.25
C SER A 678 -6.03 32.98 -11.19
N GLN A 679 -5.95 34.29 -11.01
CA GLN A 679 -4.96 35.16 -11.63
C GLN A 679 -3.56 34.70 -11.24
N HIS A 680 -2.85 34.00 -12.12
CA HIS A 680 -1.41 34.15 -12.35
C HIS A 680 -1.10 33.66 -13.76
N SER A 681 -0.47 34.53 -14.52
CA SER A 681 -0.22 34.51 -15.96
C SER A 681 0.77 33.42 -16.43
N GLY A 682 0.33 32.63 -17.41
CA GLY A 682 1.10 31.80 -18.35
C GLY A 682 0.20 31.54 -19.59
N PRO A 683 0.74 31.31 -20.80
CA PRO A 683 -0.06 31.38 -22.02
C PRO A 683 -1.14 30.31 -22.06
N GLU A 684 -2.39 30.76 -21.92
CA GLU A 684 -3.58 30.03 -22.34
C GLU A 684 -3.48 29.79 -23.86
N LEU A 685 -3.55 28.52 -24.29
CA LEU A 685 -4.00 28.06 -25.63
C LEU A 685 -3.77 26.54 -25.71
N TYR A 686 -4.79 25.74 -25.38
CA TYR A 686 -4.83 24.34 -25.82
C TYR A 686 -6.25 24.02 -26.29
N THR A 687 -6.44 24.04 -27.60
CA THR A 687 -7.56 23.39 -28.28
C THR A 687 -7.24 21.90 -28.33
N GLY A 688 -8.17 21.04 -27.90
CA GLY A 688 -7.99 19.59 -27.90
C GLY A 688 -7.67 19.02 -29.29
N VAL A 689 -7.30 17.74 -29.34
CA VAL A 689 -6.94 16.97 -30.55
C VAL A 689 -7.82 17.36 -31.76
N SER A 690 -7.21 17.74 -32.89
CA SER A 690 -7.89 18.11 -34.14
C SER A 690 -8.30 16.91 -35.01
N LEU A 691 -8.31 15.69 -34.45
CA LEU A 691 -8.62 14.47 -35.19
C LEU A 691 -10.09 14.52 -35.60
N GLU A 692 -10.36 14.77 -36.88
CA GLU A 692 -11.71 14.89 -37.44
C GLU A 692 -12.24 13.54 -37.93
N GLU A 693 -11.35 12.68 -38.45
CA GLU A 693 -11.71 11.38 -39.04
C GLU A 693 -10.76 10.26 -38.57
N LEU A 694 -11.33 9.12 -38.17
CA LEU A 694 -10.59 7.90 -37.80
C LEU A 694 -11.06 6.70 -38.62
N SER A 695 -10.15 6.13 -39.43
CA SER A 695 -10.42 4.93 -40.23
C SER A 695 -9.58 3.75 -39.72
N ILE A 696 -10.25 2.66 -39.34
CA ILE A 696 -9.63 1.49 -38.71
C ILE A 696 -9.85 0.25 -39.57
N LYS A 697 -8.76 -0.40 -39.98
CA LYS A 697 -8.78 -1.68 -40.71
C LYS A 697 -7.79 -2.68 -40.10
N CYS A 698 -8.13 -3.15 -38.90
CA CYS A 698 -7.28 -3.98 -38.06
C CYS A 698 -7.98 -5.29 -37.65
N PRO A 699 -7.70 -6.43 -38.31
CA PRO A 699 -8.48 -7.67 -38.12
C PRO A 699 -8.36 -8.27 -36.70
N SER A 700 -7.22 -8.10 -36.02
CA SER A 700 -6.96 -8.64 -34.69
C SER A 700 -7.32 -7.72 -33.53
N LEU A 701 -7.89 -6.54 -33.80
CA LEU A 701 -8.24 -5.57 -32.75
C LEU A 701 -9.31 -6.14 -31.84
N GLU A 702 -9.02 -6.22 -30.53
CA GLU A 702 -9.93 -6.76 -29.51
C GLU A 702 -10.62 -5.65 -28.72
N ASN A 703 -9.88 -4.56 -28.41
CA ASN A 703 -10.36 -3.45 -27.60
C ASN A 703 -10.04 -2.11 -28.25
N LEU A 704 -11.08 -1.30 -28.47
CA LEU A 704 -10.99 0.07 -28.95
C LEU A 704 -11.56 1.02 -27.90
N GLY A 705 -10.72 1.94 -27.43
CA GLY A 705 -11.10 3.01 -26.51
C GLY A 705 -10.86 4.38 -27.14
N ILE A 706 -11.87 5.25 -27.17
CA ILE A 706 -11.75 6.64 -27.61
C ILE A 706 -12.34 7.53 -26.53
N SER A 707 -11.61 8.56 -26.10
CA SER A 707 -12.10 9.43 -25.04
C SER A 707 -11.75 10.90 -25.24
N ARG A 708 -12.67 11.81 -24.91
CA ARG A 708 -12.44 13.27 -24.88
C ARG A 708 -12.05 13.90 -26.24
N CYS A 709 -12.34 13.22 -27.35
CA CYS A 709 -12.03 13.68 -28.70
C CYS A 709 -13.19 14.52 -29.26
N ASP A 710 -13.30 15.78 -28.85
CA ASP A 710 -14.42 16.65 -29.22
C ASP A 710 -14.44 17.07 -30.70
N SER A 711 -13.28 17.08 -31.38
CA SER A 711 -13.18 17.41 -32.82
C SER A 711 -13.50 16.24 -33.75
N LEU A 712 -13.62 15.02 -33.20
CA LEU A 712 -13.85 13.80 -33.98
C LEU A 712 -15.27 13.79 -34.50
N ILE A 713 -15.44 13.81 -35.82
CA ILE A 713 -16.74 13.90 -36.50
C ILE A 713 -17.25 12.51 -36.86
N SER A 714 -16.38 11.63 -37.36
CA SER A 714 -16.76 10.29 -37.83
C SER A 714 -15.73 9.21 -37.47
N ILE A 715 -16.23 8.01 -37.24
CA ILE A 715 -15.42 6.79 -37.05
C ILE A 715 -15.90 5.76 -38.06
N SER A 716 -14.96 5.22 -38.84
CA SER A 716 -15.21 4.14 -39.81
C SER A 716 -14.39 2.92 -39.43
N VAL A 717 -15.05 1.83 -39.04
CA VAL A 717 -14.42 0.56 -38.67
C VAL A 717 -14.74 -0.49 -39.73
N HIS A 718 -13.76 -0.86 -40.54
CA HIS A 718 -13.94 -1.82 -41.63
C HIS A 718 -13.04 -3.06 -41.45
N GLY A 719 -13.59 -4.25 -41.66
CA GLY A 719 -12.79 -5.49 -41.65
C GLY A 719 -12.18 -5.87 -40.29
N VAL A 720 -12.76 -5.40 -39.18
CA VAL A 720 -12.38 -5.77 -37.82
C VAL A 720 -13.23 -6.96 -37.36
N THR A 721 -12.63 -8.14 -37.26
CA THR A 721 -13.36 -9.39 -36.96
C THR A 721 -13.22 -9.87 -35.52
N SER A 722 -12.28 -9.31 -34.75
CA SER A 722 -11.94 -9.78 -33.39
C SER A 722 -12.42 -8.85 -32.26
N LEU A 723 -13.14 -7.77 -32.58
CA LEU A 723 -13.50 -6.74 -31.61
C LEU A 723 -14.46 -7.28 -30.54
N ARG A 724 -14.04 -7.20 -29.28
CA ARG A 724 -14.82 -7.59 -28.09
C ARG A 724 -15.32 -6.39 -27.30
N GLY A 725 -14.52 -5.32 -27.22
CA GLY A 725 -14.84 -4.12 -26.47
C GLY A 725 -14.72 -2.85 -27.31
N LEU A 726 -15.79 -2.06 -27.33
CA LEU A 726 -15.81 -0.72 -27.90
C LEU A 726 -16.26 0.29 -26.84
N GLU A 727 -15.37 1.18 -26.44
CA GLU A 727 -15.64 2.22 -25.45
C GLU A 727 -15.35 3.60 -26.03
N ILE A 728 -16.37 4.44 -26.13
CA ILE A 728 -16.27 5.81 -26.60
C ILE A 728 -16.89 6.73 -25.55
N SER A 729 -16.13 7.71 -25.08
CA SER A 729 -16.55 8.59 -24.00
C SER A 729 -16.20 10.06 -24.26
N SER A 730 -17.07 10.99 -23.90
CA SER A 730 -16.82 12.44 -23.98
C SER A 730 -16.34 12.90 -25.37
N CYS A 731 -16.87 12.34 -26.45
CA CYS A 731 -16.54 12.77 -27.82
C CYS A 731 -17.70 13.63 -28.33
N GLY A 732 -17.71 14.92 -27.96
CA GLY A 732 -18.85 15.80 -28.15
C GLY A 732 -19.26 16.03 -29.60
N GLY A 733 -18.29 16.16 -30.52
CA GLY A 733 -18.52 16.44 -31.94
C GLY A 733 -18.77 15.22 -32.83
N LEU A 734 -18.77 13.99 -32.29
CA LEU A 734 -18.99 12.77 -33.06
C LEU A 734 -20.41 12.73 -33.57
N ILE A 735 -20.61 12.75 -34.89
CA ILE A 735 -21.93 12.80 -35.54
C ILE A 735 -22.40 11.39 -35.92
N SER A 736 -21.51 10.57 -36.48
CA SER A 736 -21.84 9.24 -36.97
C SER A 736 -20.75 8.21 -36.69
N MET A 737 -21.18 6.96 -36.53
CA MET A 737 -20.30 5.80 -36.41
C MET A 737 -20.74 4.74 -37.40
N ASP A 738 -19.85 4.46 -38.35
CA ASP A 738 -20.05 3.42 -39.35
C ASP A 738 -19.28 2.16 -38.95
N LEU A 739 -20.05 1.13 -38.63
CA LEU A 739 -19.61 -0.22 -38.29
C LEU A 739 -19.96 -1.19 -39.43
N GLU A 740 -20.23 -0.73 -40.66
CA GLU A 740 -20.60 -1.58 -41.81
C GLU A 740 -19.57 -2.71 -42.03
N SER A 741 -19.90 -3.87 -41.48
CA SER A 741 -19.40 -5.16 -41.93
C SER A 741 -20.31 -5.65 -43.04
N LEU A 742 -19.70 -6.14 -44.11
CA LEU A 742 -20.30 -6.93 -45.18
C LEU A 742 -21.47 -7.82 -44.71
N PRO A 743 -22.48 -8.05 -45.56
CA PRO A 743 -23.69 -8.77 -45.15
C PRO A 743 -23.35 -10.19 -44.70
N GLU A 744 -23.76 -10.52 -43.46
CA GLU A 744 -23.81 -11.87 -42.84
C GLU A 744 -22.66 -12.38 -41.93
N CYS A 745 -21.83 -11.56 -41.25
CA CYS A 745 -20.79 -12.12 -40.32
C CYS A 745 -20.65 -11.48 -38.91
N TYR A 746 -21.03 -12.28 -37.91
CA TYR A 746 -20.59 -12.40 -36.50
C TYR A 746 -19.35 -11.60 -36.04
N ILE A 747 -19.52 -10.34 -35.65
CA ILE A 747 -18.54 -9.66 -34.78
C ILE A 747 -18.81 -10.11 -33.34
N PRO A 748 -17.81 -10.63 -32.59
CA PRO A 748 -17.99 -11.11 -31.21
C PRO A 748 -18.00 -9.97 -30.19
N LEU A 749 -18.64 -8.84 -30.52
CA LEU A 749 -18.68 -7.68 -29.63
C LEU A 749 -19.42 -8.05 -28.34
N GLU A 750 -18.72 -8.01 -27.20
CA GLU A 750 -19.26 -8.36 -25.89
C GLU A 750 -19.67 -7.10 -25.11
N VAL A 751 -18.94 -6.00 -25.30
CA VAL A 751 -19.12 -4.74 -24.58
C VAL A 751 -19.16 -3.56 -25.57
N LEU A 752 -20.25 -2.80 -25.51
CA LEU A 752 -20.39 -1.51 -26.18
C LEU A 752 -20.71 -0.44 -25.13
N SER A 753 -19.87 0.59 -25.01
CA SER A 753 -20.07 1.71 -24.10
C SER A 753 -19.89 3.03 -24.83
N LEU A 754 -20.97 3.80 -24.96
CA LEU A 754 -21.01 5.15 -25.52
C LEU A 754 -21.43 6.11 -24.41
N ARG A 755 -20.60 7.09 -24.09
CA ARG A 755 -20.85 8.04 -23.01
C ARG A 755 -20.57 9.47 -23.44
N SER A 756 -21.44 10.41 -23.10
CA SER A 756 -21.27 11.84 -23.34
C SER A 756 -20.90 12.19 -24.80
N CYS A 757 -21.48 11.48 -25.78
CA CYS A 757 -21.30 11.73 -27.22
C CYS A 757 -22.51 12.52 -27.75
N ARG A 758 -22.58 13.82 -27.42
CA ARG A 758 -23.82 14.61 -27.52
C ARG A 758 -24.31 14.85 -28.95
N SER A 759 -23.40 14.99 -29.92
CA SER A 759 -23.75 15.19 -31.33
C SER A 759 -24.03 13.90 -32.11
N LEU A 760 -23.94 12.72 -31.48
CA LEU A 760 -24.07 11.44 -32.18
C LEU A 760 -25.52 11.24 -32.64
N GLU A 761 -25.78 11.39 -33.94
CA GLU A 761 -27.13 11.30 -34.51
C GLU A 761 -27.49 9.86 -34.94
N SER A 762 -26.49 9.08 -35.35
CA SER A 762 -26.71 7.71 -35.83
C SER A 762 -25.55 6.77 -35.49
N ILE A 763 -25.90 5.51 -35.23
CA ILE A 763 -25.02 4.35 -35.23
C ILE A 763 -25.59 3.41 -36.29
N SER A 764 -24.78 2.86 -37.19
CA SER A 764 -25.22 1.79 -38.09
C SER A 764 -25.94 0.68 -37.30
N SER A 765 -27.06 0.17 -37.81
CA SER A 765 -27.96 -0.73 -37.07
C SER A 765 -27.20 -1.91 -36.46
N LEU A 766 -27.38 -2.15 -35.15
CA LEU A 766 -26.76 -3.25 -34.38
C LEU A 766 -27.37 -4.63 -34.73
N HIS A 767 -28.07 -4.76 -35.86
CA HIS A 767 -28.54 -6.05 -36.36
C HIS A 767 -27.36 -7.02 -36.53
N GLY A 768 -27.38 -8.13 -35.79
CA GLY A 768 -26.37 -9.19 -35.89
C GLY A 768 -25.35 -9.29 -34.75
N TYR A 769 -25.29 -8.33 -33.81
CA TYR A 769 -24.41 -8.40 -32.62
C TYR A 769 -24.98 -9.32 -31.52
N THR A 770 -25.21 -10.59 -31.85
CA THR A 770 -25.82 -11.58 -30.96
C THR A 770 -24.95 -11.93 -29.74
N SER A 771 -23.66 -11.57 -29.73
CA SER A 771 -22.73 -11.81 -28.63
C SER A 771 -22.70 -10.69 -27.57
N LEU A 772 -23.41 -9.58 -27.80
CA LEU A 772 -23.38 -8.40 -26.94
C LEU A 772 -23.95 -8.72 -25.55
N ARG A 773 -23.10 -8.62 -24.52
CA ARG A 773 -23.46 -8.90 -23.12
C ARG A 773 -23.76 -7.62 -22.34
N LYS A 774 -23.02 -6.56 -22.65
CA LYS A 774 -23.13 -5.26 -21.98
C LYS A 774 -23.28 -4.13 -23.00
N LEU A 775 -24.35 -3.36 -22.83
CA LEU A 775 -24.60 -2.14 -23.58
C LEU A 775 -24.71 -0.96 -22.61
N THR A 776 -23.97 0.11 -22.87
CA THR A 776 -24.02 1.37 -22.12
C THR A 776 -24.16 2.52 -23.10
N ILE A 777 -25.24 3.28 -22.99
CA ILE A 777 -25.46 4.53 -23.72
C ILE A 777 -25.83 5.60 -22.68
N GLU A 778 -24.96 6.60 -22.51
CA GLU A 778 -25.05 7.64 -21.49
C GLU A 778 -24.81 9.03 -22.11
N ASP A 779 -25.63 10.06 -21.84
CA ASP A 779 -25.43 11.44 -22.33
C ASP A 779 -25.17 11.56 -23.86
N CYS A 780 -25.87 10.76 -24.69
CA CYS A 780 -25.80 10.80 -26.15
C CYS A 780 -27.06 11.46 -26.75
N ASP A 781 -27.26 12.74 -26.48
CA ASP A 781 -28.51 13.49 -26.74
C ASP A 781 -28.96 13.51 -28.22
N GLY A 782 -28.03 13.32 -29.17
CA GLY A 782 -28.33 13.27 -30.62
C GLY A 782 -29.08 12.00 -31.07
N LEU A 783 -29.05 10.91 -30.30
CA LEU A 783 -29.70 9.64 -30.65
C LEU A 783 -31.21 9.73 -30.34
N LYS A 784 -32.01 10.16 -31.32
CA LYS A 784 -33.44 10.50 -31.13
C LYS A 784 -34.35 9.33 -30.73
N THR A 785 -34.07 8.07 -31.13
CA THR A 785 -34.86 6.89 -30.73
C THR A 785 -34.02 5.60 -30.69
N TYR A 786 -34.13 4.81 -29.61
CA TYR A 786 -33.49 3.50 -29.48
C TYR A 786 -33.99 2.46 -30.50
N ALA A 787 -35.22 2.60 -31.01
CA ALA A 787 -35.80 1.75 -32.05
C ALA A 787 -35.01 1.81 -33.38
N SER A 788 -34.28 2.90 -33.63
CA SER A 788 -33.44 3.04 -34.84
C SER A 788 -32.10 2.28 -34.76
N ILE A 789 -31.74 1.77 -33.57
CA ILE A 789 -30.44 1.12 -33.30
C ILE A 789 -30.48 -0.40 -33.62
N GLY A 790 -31.66 -1.00 -33.90
CA GLY A 790 -31.75 -2.41 -34.28
C GLY A 790 -31.50 -3.41 -33.15
N LEU A 791 -31.87 -3.05 -31.91
CA LEU A 791 -31.63 -3.87 -30.71
C LEU A 791 -32.44 -5.18 -30.66
N GLU A 792 -33.45 -5.34 -31.53
CA GLU A 792 -34.32 -6.53 -31.58
C GLU A 792 -33.56 -7.84 -31.82
N SER A 793 -32.37 -7.77 -32.43
CA SER A 793 -31.52 -8.92 -32.71
C SER A 793 -30.49 -9.24 -31.61
N CYS A 794 -30.37 -8.41 -30.57
CA CYS A 794 -29.36 -8.55 -29.51
C CYS A 794 -29.86 -9.44 -28.34
N THR A 795 -29.94 -10.74 -28.57
CA THR A 795 -30.56 -11.70 -27.63
C THR A 795 -29.71 -12.09 -26.40
N SER A 796 -28.43 -11.69 -26.32
CA SER A 796 -27.52 -12.08 -25.21
C SER A 796 -27.26 -10.99 -24.16
N ILE A 797 -27.93 -9.85 -24.24
CA ILE A 797 -27.69 -8.71 -23.35
C ILE A 797 -28.07 -9.10 -21.91
N ARG A 798 -27.11 -8.97 -20.98
CA ARG A 798 -27.30 -9.18 -19.54
C ARG A 798 -27.26 -7.90 -18.73
N ALA A 799 -26.46 -6.93 -19.19
CA ALA A 799 -26.32 -5.64 -18.53
C ALA A 799 -26.65 -4.51 -19.51
N LEU A 800 -27.64 -3.70 -19.16
CA LEU A 800 -28.13 -2.61 -19.99
C LEU A 800 -28.10 -1.31 -19.19
N CYS A 801 -27.41 -0.31 -19.72
CA CYS A 801 -27.37 1.04 -19.19
C CYS A 801 -27.86 2.01 -20.25
N VAL A 802 -28.91 2.76 -19.93
CA VAL A 802 -29.64 3.61 -20.88
C VAL A 802 -29.83 5.00 -20.31
N HIS A 803 -29.84 6.02 -21.16
CA HIS A 803 -29.96 7.42 -20.78
C HIS A 803 -31.04 8.15 -21.61
N ASP A 804 -31.83 9.01 -20.99
CA ASP A 804 -32.80 9.90 -21.66
C ASP A 804 -34.07 9.24 -22.24
N PHE A 805 -34.89 8.61 -21.37
CA PHE A 805 -36.24 8.14 -21.73
C PHE A 805 -37.25 9.31 -21.77
N GLN A 806 -37.11 10.24 -22.71
CA GLN A 806 -37.91 11.48 -22.80
C GLN A 806 -39.42 11.28 -23.08
N GLN A 807 -39.86 10.11 -23.55
CA GLN A 807 -41.25 9.88 -24.05
C GLN A 807 -42.01 8.74 -23.35
N LEU A 808 -41.34 7.86 -22.59
CA LEU A 808 -41.93 6.62 -22.10
C LEU A 808 -42.62 6.82 -20.73
N ARG A 809 -43.95 6.65 -20.69
CA ARG A 809 -44.75 6.76 -19.44
C ARG A 809 -44.80 5.45 -18.64
N GLN A 810 -44.72 4.31 -19.34
CA GLN A 810 -44.77 2.95 -18.80
C GLN A 810 -43.75 2.11 -19.57
N TYR A 811 -42.94 1.29 -18.89
CA TYR A 811 -41.99 0.41 -19.57
C TYR A 811 -42.72 -0.70 -20.34
N SER A 812 -42.95 -0.51 -21.65
CA SER A 812 -43.03 -1.57 -22.64
C SER A 812 -41.80 -1.45 -23.52
N ALA A 813 -40.91 -2.43 -23.48
CA ALA A 813 -39.80 -2.46 -24.44
C ALA A 813 -40.40 -2.66 -25.84
N ASP A 814 -40.53 -1.58 -26.61
CA ASP A 814 -40.83 -1.66 -28.03
C ASP A 814 -39.65 -2.37 -28.73
N GLY A 815 -39.73 -3.70 -28.86
CA GLY A 815 -38.83 -4.51 -29.69
C GLY A 815 -37.68 -5.25 -28.97
N LEU A 816 -37.47 -5.12 -27.66
CA LEU A 816 -36.35 -5.77 -26.94
C LEU A 816 -36.85 -6.94 -26.08
N ASP A 817 -36.34 -8.16 -26.31
CA ASP A 817 -36.56 -9.29 -25.40
C ASP A 817 -35.71 -9.10 -24.13
N ILE A 818 -36.30 -8.45 -23.14
CA ILE A 818 -35.69 -8.11 -21.85
C ILE A 818 -35.67 -9.30 -20.87
N SER A 819 -36.10 -10.49 -21.30
CA SER A 819 -36.25 -11.66 -20.42
C SER A 819 -34.93 -12.14 -19.80
N LEU A 820 -33.79 -11.77 -20.37
CA LEU A 820 -32.46 -12.20 -19.93
C LEU A 820 -31.63 -11.09 -19.23
N ILE A 821 -32.19 -9.89 -19.04
CA ILE A 821 -31.47 -8.77 -18.41
C ILE A 821 -31.31 -9.02 -16.91
N GLU A 822 -30.06 -9.13 -16.46
CA GLU A 822 -29.68 -9.31 -15.04
C GLU A 822 -29.39 -7.96 -14.36
N GLU A 823 -28.89 -6.96 -15.09
CA GLU A 823 -28.58 -5.62 -14.58
C GLU A 823 -29.17 -4.53 -15.48
N LEU A 824 -29.95 -3.62 -14.88
CA LEU A 824 -30.54 -2.48 -15.58
C LEU A 824 -30.18 -1.18 -14.86
N THR A 825 -29.57 -0.25 -15.59
CA THR A 825 -29.31 1.12 -15.11
C THR A 825 -30.02 2.11 -16.02
N ILE A 826 -30.82 3.00 -15.43
CA ILE A 826 -31.58 4.02 -16.16
C ILE A 826 -31.16 5.39 -15.64
N TYR A 827 -30.65 6.23 -16.55
CA TYR A 827 -30.32 7.62 -16.31
C TYR A 827 -31.35 8.55 -16.98
N LYS A 828 -31.70 9.67 -16.34
CA LYS A 828 -32.60 10.74 -16.86
C LYS A 828 -33.91 10.19 -17.47
N PHE A 829 -34.94 10.04 -16.65
CA PHE A 829 -36.24 9.48 -17.05
C PHE A 829 -37.39 10.46 -16.73
N PRO A 830 -37.53 11.57 -17.47
CA PRO A 830 -38.39 12.68 -17.06
C PRO A 830 -39.89 12.34 -17.00
N LYS A 831 -40.37 11.36 -17.79
CA LYS A 831 -41.79 10.98 -17.90
C LYS A 831 -42.14 9.60 -17.31
N LEU A 832 -41.19 8.88 -16.71
CA LEU A 832 -41.42 7.52 -16.24
C LEU A 832 -42.36 7.54 -15.02
N ILE A 833 -43.51 6.85 -15.14
CA ILE A 833 -44.52 6.74 -14.09
C ILE A 833 -44.47 5.34 -13.45
N CYS A 834 -44.20 4.29 -14.23
CA CYS A 834 -44.09 2.92 -13.72
C CYS A 834 -43.15 2.04 -14.57
N ILE A 835 -42.51 1.06 -13.91
CA ILE A 835 -41.82 -0.06 -14.57
C ILE A 835 -42.78 -1.26 -14.49
N SER A 836 -43.57 -1.50 -15.54
CA SER A 836 -44.47 -2.66 -15.58
C SER A 836 -43.74 -3.90 -16.12
N ASN A 837 -43.80 -5.00 -15.37
CA ASN A 837 -42.99 -6.20 -15.53
C ASN A 837 -43.54 -7.25 -16.49
N HIS A 838 -43.83 -6.89 -17.73
CA HIS A 838 -43.87 -7.93 -18.77
C HIS A 838 -42.44 -8.20 -19.25
N GLY A 839 -41.70 -9.05 -18.53
CA GLY A 839 -40.43 -9.63 -19.00
C GLY A 839 -39.21 -9.55 -18.08
N LEU A 840 -39.14 -8.67 -17.07
CA LEU A 840 -37.92 -8.47 -16.23
C LEU A 840 -37.76 -9.49 -15.08
N THR A 841 -38.10 -10.76 -15.30
CA THR A 841 -38.09 -11.80 -14.25
C THR A 841 -36.69 -12.23 -13.82
N THR A 842 -35.65 -11.95 -14.61
CA THR A 842 -34.25 -12.31 -14.33
C THR A 842 -33.44 -11.17 -13.69
N LEU A 843 -34.04 -9.98 -13.54
CA LEU A 843 -33.36 -8.77 -13.07
C LEU A 843 -32.89 -8.91 -11.63
N ARG A 844 -31.57 -8.88 -11.41
CA ARG A 844 -30.91 -8.96 -10.09
C ARG A 844 -30.57 -7.59 -9.53
N LYS A 845 -30.26 -6.64 -10.41
CA LYS A 845 -29.85 -5.28 -10.02
C LYS A 845 -30.58 -4.23 -10.83
N LEU A 846 -31.19 -3.28 -10.12
CA LEU A 846 -31.84 -2.11 -10.73
C LEU A 846 -31.23 -0.83 -10.16
N VAL A 847 -30.80 0.05 -11.04
CA VAL A 847 -30.25 1.36 -10.70
C VAL A 847 -31.03 2.45 -11.43
N LEU A 848 -31.62 3.38 -10.68
CA LEU A 848 -32.36 4.52 -11.20
C LEU A 848 -31.64 5.81 -10.81
N ILE A 849 -31.22 6.61 -11.78
CA ILE A 849 -30.52 7.89 -11.59
C ILE A 849 -31.27 8.99 -12.35
N ALA A 850 -32.02 9.83 -11.64
CA ALA A 850 -32.87 10.85 -12.27
C ALA A 850 -32.07 12.03 -12.86
N SER A 851 -30.98 12.44 -12.22
CA SER A 851 -30.06 13.48 -12.72
C SER A 851 -28.63 13.19 -12.26
N CYS A 852 -27.61 13.67 -12.99
CA CYS A 852 -26.20 13.47 -12.63
C CYS A 852 -25.57 14.69 -11.92
N VAL A 853 -26.32 15.78 -11.75
CA VAL A 853 -25.82 17.06 -11.21
C VAL A 853 -26.77 17.54 -10.09
N PRO A 854 -26.31 17.63 -8.82
CA PRO A 854 -27.16 18.07 -7.71
C PRO A 854 -27.52 19.56 -7.70
N GLU A 855 -26.82 20.42 -8.47
CA GLU A 855 -26.78 21.87 -8.18
C GLU A 855 -27.06 22.82 -9.37
N LEU A 856 -27.21 22.38 -10.62
CA LEU A 856 -27.37 23.30 -11.76
C LEU A 856 -28.21 22.71 -12.92
N SER A 857 -29.54 22.69 -12.81
CA SER A 857 -30.48 22.94 -13.92
C SER A 857 -31.93 22.74 -13.45
N ILE A 858 -32.76 23.78 -13.54
CA ILE A 858 -34.15 23.81 -13.06
C ILE A 858 -35.13 23.07 -14.02
N ASP A 859 -34.64 22.61 -15.19
CA ASP A 859 -35.50 22.16 -16.29
C ASP A 859 -35.56 20.62 -16.50
N ASN A 860 -34.88 19.81 -15.67
CA ASN A 860 -34.76 18.35 -15.85
C ASN A 860 -35.44 17.50 -14.75
N ASN A 861 -36.52 18.01 -14.14
CA ASN A 861 -37.17 17.32 -13.02
C ASN A 861 -37.99 16.11 -13.47
N THR A 862 -37.66 14.92 -12.96
CA THR A 862 -38.42 13.69 -13.20
C THR A 862 -39.84 13.76 -12.62
N THR A 863 -40.84 13.25 -13.34
CA THR A 863 -42.25 13.12 -12.86
C THR A 863 -42.51 11.88 -12.00
N LEU A 864 -41.49 11.10 -11.66
CA LEU A 864 -41.65 9.86 -10.89
C LEU A 864 -42.09 10.19 -9.46
N GLU A 865 -43.39 10.15 -9.20
CA GLU A 865 -44.00 10.35 -7.87
C GLU A 865 -44.13 9.02 -7.10
N GLU A 866 -44.40 7.93 -7.82
CA GLU A 866 -44.60 6.58 -7.26
C GLU A 866 -43.74 5.55 -7.99
N LEU A 867 -43.17 4.58 -7.28
CA LEU A 867 -42.45 3.44 -7.87
C LEU A 867 -43.23 2.13 -7.69
N TYR A 868 -43.48 1.42 -8.79
CA TYR A 868 -44.20 0.14 -8.84
C TYR A 868 -43.22 -1.00 -9.19
N LEU A 869 -43.05 -1.98 -8.29
CA LEU A 869 -42.09 -3.10 -8.43
C LEU A 869 -42.73 -4.49 -8.17
N GLN A 870 -44.06 -4.63 -8.26
CA GLN A 870 -44.82 -5.76 -7.70
C GLN A 870 -44.37 -7.16 -8.18
N ASP A 871 -43.82 -7.29 -9.40
CA ASP A 871 -43.39 -8.57 -9.98
C ASP A 871 -41.86 -8.69 -10.18
N CYS A 872 -41.05 -7.77 -9.64
CA CYS A 872 -39.58 -7.79 -9.75
C CYS A 872 -38.94 -8.71 -8.70
N THR A 873 -39.50 -9.91 -8.49
CA THR A 873 -39.17 -10.76 -7.35
C THR A 873 -37.72 -11.26 -7.32
N SER A 874 -36.97 -11.12 -8.41
CA SER A 874 -35.56 -11.50 -8.54
C SER A 874 -34.55 -10.39 -8.17
N ILE A 875 -35.01 -9.18 -7.82
CA ILE A 875 -34.10 -8.07 -7.48
C ILE A 875 -33.43 -8.34 -6.12
N GLY A 876 -32.10 -8.44 -6.13
CA GLY A 876 -31.25 -8.51 -4.94
C GLY A 876 -30.68 -7.15 -4.52
N SER A 877 -30.51 -6.22 -5.46
CA SER A 877 -29.95 -4.88 -5.20
C SER A 877 -30.75 -3.80 -5.93
N LEU A 878 -31.25 -2.81 -5.18
CA LEU A 878 -32.00 -1.66 -5.71
C LEU A 878 -31.32 -0.36 -5.30
N CYS A 879 -30.96 0.47 -6.28
CA CYS A 879 -30.36 1.77 -6.03
C CYS A 879 -31.16 2.89 -6.71
N ILE A 880 -31.49 3.94 -5.97
CA ILE A 880 -32.27 5.10 -6.44
C ILE A 880 -31.51 6.38 -6.08
N TYR A 881 -31.25 7.23 -7.07
CA TYR A 881 -30.47 8.44 -6.91
C TYR A 881 -31.18 9.64 -7.55
N ASN A 882 -31.18 10.77 -6.82
CA ASN A 882 -31.58 12.09 -7.30
C ASN A 882 -33.05 12.20 -7.77
N CYS A 883 -33.94 11.33 -7.29
CA CYS A 883 -35.37 11.35 -7.67
C CYS A 883 -36.15 12.39 -6.84
N GLU A 884 -36.22 13.63 -7.30
CA GLU A 884 -36.75 14.76 -6.53
C GLU A 884 -38.24 14.67 -6.16
N ARG A 885 -39.08 14.10 -7.05
CA ARG A 885 -40.55 14.02 -6.87
C ARG A 885 -41.03 12.72 -6.23
N LEU A 886 -40.16 11.72 -6.07
CA LEU A 886 -40.54 10.42 -5.54
C LEU A 886 -41.03 10.59 -4.09
N SER A 887 -42.33 10.42 -3.86
CA SER A 887 -42.95 10.65 -2.55
C SER A 887 -43.26 9.37 -1.80
N HIS A 888 -43.51 8.26 -2.51
CA HIS A 888 -43.86 6.98 -1.91
C HIS A 888 -43.54 5.78 -2.82
N PHE A 889 -43.36 4.64 -2.16
CA PHE A 889 -43.46 3.32 -2.80
C PHE A 889 -44.90 2.84 -2.65
N LEU A 890 -45.50 2.23 -3.67
CA LEU A 890 -46.80 1.57 -3.51
C LEU A 890 -46.67 0.48 -2.43
N VAL A 891 -47.62 0.48 -1.49
CA VAL A 891 -47.50 -0.04 -0.12
C VAL A 891 -47.14 -1.53 -0.02
N ASP A 892 -47.25 -2.29 -1.11
CA ASP A 892 -46.91 -3.72 -1.16
C ASP A 892 -45.60 -4.02 -1.93
N GLY A 893 -45.08 -3.09 -2.74
CA GLY A 893 -44.10 -3.39 -3.80
C GLY A 893 -42.66 -3.70 -3.36
N LEU A 894 -42.17 -3.16 -2.24
CA LEU A 894 -40.86 -3.54 -1.68
C LEU A 894 -40.99 -4.71 -0.69
N GLU A 895 -42.16 -4.84 -0.04
CA GLU A 895 -42.43 -5.95 0.89
C GLU A 895 -42.55 -7.29 0.15
N THR A 896 -42.96 -7.27 -1.13
CA THR A 896 -42.98 -8.44 -2.02
C THR A 896 -41.60 -8.88 -2.51
N LEU A 897 -40.56 -8.05 -2.38
CA LEU A 897 -39.19 -8.37 -2.81
C LEU A 897 -38.49 -9.23 -1.75
N THR A 898 -38.81 -10.52 -1.75
CA THR A 898 -38.34 -11.47 -0.73
C THR A 898 -36.86 -11.80 -0.79
N ILE A 899 -36.13 -11.37 -1.83
CA ILE A 899 -34.67 -11.59 -1.96
C ILE A 899 -33.85 -10.30 -2.00
N LEU A 900 -34.46 -9.13 -1.81
CA LEU A 900 -33.74 -7.85 -1.79
C LEU A 900 -32.80 -7.81 -0.58
N GLU A 901 -31.49 -7.81 -0.83
CA GLU A 901 -30.45 -7.74 0.21
C GLU A 901 -29.90 -6.31 0.39
N GLU A 902 -29.91 -5.49 -0.66
CA GLU A 902 -29.35 -4.14 -0.67
C GLU A 902 -30.35 -3.10 -1.17
N LEU A 903 -30.54 -2.02 -0.40
CA LEU A 903 -31.35 -0.86 -0.78
C LEU A 903 -30.57 0.42 -0.52
N THR A 904 -30.28 1.17 -1.59
CA THR A 904 -29.65 2.50 -1.52
C THR A 904 -30.57 3.55 -2.09
N ILE A 905 -30.87 4.60 -1.31
CA ILE A 905 -31.66 5.76 -1.73
C ILE A 905 -30.84 7.01 -1.41
N ARG A 906 -30.50 7.82 -2.41
CA ARG A 906 -29.79 9.08 -2.19
C ARG A 906 -30.49 10.25 -2.88
N ASN A 907 -30.55 11.40 -2.20
CA ASN A 907 -31.06 12.67 -2.69
C ASN A 907 -32.48 12.55 -3.28
N CYS A 908 -33.39 11.92 -2.51
CA CYS A 908 -34.81 11.83 -2.84
C CYS A 908 -35.62 12.69 -1.85
N PRO A 909 -35.59 14.03 -1.96
CA PRO A 909 -36.10 14.95 -0.93
C PRO A 909 -37.61 14.86 -0.69
N SER A 910 -38.41 14.45 -1.68
CA SER A 910 -39.87 14.33 -1.51
C SER A 910 -40.34 13.05 -0.82
N LEU A 911 -39.44 12.09 -0.62
CA LEU A 911 -39.79 10.75 -0.14
C LEU A 911 -40.26 10.81 1.32
N THR A 912 -41.46 10.31 1.61
CA THR A 912 -42.09 10.43 2.94
C THR A 912 -42.01 9.14 3.77
N LEU A 913 -42.02 7.98 3.10
CA LEU A 913 -42.05 6.65 3.70
C LEU A 913 -41.26 5.64 2.87
N VAL A 914 -40.49 4.78 3.55
CA VAL A 914 -39.78 3.63 2.95
C VAL A 914 -40.26 2.33 3.63
N PRO A 915 -40.88 1.39 2.90
CA PRO A 915 -41.11 0.03 3.37
C PRO A 915 -39.80 -0.76 3.42
N ILE A 916 -39.58 -1.53 4.50
CA ILE A 916 -38.39 -2.39 4.62
C ILE A 916 -38.72 -3.81 4.17
N ALA A 917 -37.99 -4.28 3.16
CA ALA A 917 -38.08 -5.65 2.66
C ALA A 917 -37.61 -6.68 3.71
N PRO A 918 -38.17 -7.91 3.73
CA PRO A 918 -37.93 -8.89 4.79
C PRO A 918 -36.50 -9.43 4.84
N CYS A 919 -35.83 -9.56 3.68
CA CYS A 919 -34.47 -10.12 3.57
C CYS A 919 -33.36 -9.05 3.46
N LEU A 920 -33.70 -7.77 3.66
CA LEU A 920 -32.78 -6.67 3.52
C LEU A 920 -31.64 -6.78 4.54
N ARG A 921 -30.39 -6.76 4.06
CA ARG A 921 -29.16 -6.79 4.87
C ARG A 921 -28.52 -5.41 5.01
N GLU A 922 -28.57 -4.60 3.95
CA GLU A 922 -28.00 -3.26 3.92
C GLU A 922 -29.02 -2.20 3.48
N LEU A 923 -29.17 -1.17 4.29
CA LEU A 923 -30.01 0.00 4.02
C LEU A 923 -29.18 1.28 4.09
N VAL A 924 -29.10 2.01 2.97
CA VAL A 924 -28.44 3.31 2.88
C VAL A 924 -29.45 4.37 2.43
N ILE A 925 -29.66 5.39 3.24
CA ILE A 925 -30.51 6.55 2.94
C ILE A 925 -29.70 7.82 3.15
N GLU A 926 -29.55 8.67 2.13
CA GLU A 926 -28.80 9.92 2.24
C GLU A 926 -29.57 11.07 1.58
N GLY A 927 -29.75 12.22 2.25
CA GLY A 927 -30.39 13.39 1.64
C GLY A 927 -31.89 13.24 1.32
N CYS A 928 -32.65 12.55 2.18
CA CYS A 928 -34.10 12.36 2.05
C CYS A 928 -34.86 13.26 3.04
N GLU A 929 -35.06 14.52 2.68
CA GLU A 929 -35.51 15.56 3.62
C GLU A 929 -36.91 15.34 4.23
N LYS A 930 -37.92 14.94 3.43
CA LYS A 930 -39.30 14.73 3.91
C LYS A 930 -39.55 13.36 4.55
N LEU A 931 -38.53 12.49 4.64
CA LEU A 931 -38.70 11.14 5.14
C LEU A 931 -39.09 11.16 6.61
N SER A 932 -40.29 10.66 6.94
CA SER A 932 -40.84 10.69 8.30
C SER A 932 -40.81 9.32 9.00
N SER A 933 -40.89 8.22 8.25
CA SER A 933 -40.99 6.87 8.82
C SER A 933 -40.42 5.78 7.93
N LEU A 934 -39.83 4.77 8.57
CA LEU A 934 -39.46 3.49 7.98
C LEU A 934 -40.46 2.42 8.44
N ARG A 935 -41.28 1.88 7.52
CA ARG A 935 -42.33 0.91 7.85
C ARG A 935 -41.78 -0.51 7.72
N SER A 936 -41.76 -1.28 8.81
CA SER A 936 -41.54 -2.73 8.73
C SER A 936 -42.88 -3.41 8.45
N GLY A 937 -42.97 -4.18 7.36
CA GLY A 937 -44.09 -5.09 7.13
C GLY A 937 -44.27 -6.03 8.34
N SER A 938 -45.44 -6.65 8.47
CA SER A 938 -45.87 -7.46 9.62
C SER A 938 -45.02 -8.70 9.94
N LYS A 939 -43.88 -8.90 9.27
CA LYS A 939 -42.86 -9.92 9.52
C LYS A 939 -41.53 -9.23 9.83
N HIS A 940 -41.02 -9.44 11.04
CA HIS A 940 -39.81 -8.81 11.57
C HIS A 940 -38.63 -8.79 10.57
N CYS A 941 -38.01 -7.61 10.37
CA CYS A 941 -36.77 -7.44 9.62
C CYS A 941 -35.62 -8.12 10.37
N ASN A 942 -35.46 -9.43 10.22
CA ASN A 942 -34.46 -10.21 10.95
C ASN A 942 -33.09 -10.26 10.26
N SER A 943 -32.99 -9.83 9.00
CA SER A 943 -31.75 -9.94 8.21
C SER A 943 -30.89 -8.67 8.18
N LEU A 944 -31.38 -7.54 8.69
CA LEU A 944 -30.72 -6.24 8.54
C LEU A 944 -29.44 -6.19 9.38
N GLU A 945 -28.29 -6.05 8.71
CA GLU A 945 -26.95 -6.04 9.31
C GLU A 945 -26.33 -4.64 9.35
N ARG A 946 -26.58 -3.81 8.32
CA ARG A 946 -26.03 -2.45 8.20
C ARG A 946 -27.11 -1.42 7.88
N VAL A 947 -27.17 -0.36 8.67
CA VAL A 947 -28.06 0.79 8.44
C VAL A 947 -27.25 2.07 8.47
N LYS A 948 -27.28 2.82 7.37
CA LYS A 948 -26.69 4.16 7.25
C LYS A 948 -27.76 5.15 6.82
N ILE A 949 -28.05 6.14 7.66
CA ILE A 949 -29.03 7.20 7.36
C ILE A 949 -28.35 8.55 7.58
N SER A 950 -28.32 9.39 6.55
CA SER A 950 -27.80 10.76 6.67
C SER A 950 -28.71 11.79 6.02
N GLY A 951 -28.76 13.02 6.54
CA GLY A 951 -29.55 14.11 5.94
C GLY A 951 -31.04 13.80 5.82
N SER A 952 -31.63 13.21 6.87
CA SER A 952 -33.07 12.87 6.94
C SER A 952 -33.73 13.55 8.15
N PRO A 953 -33.83 14.89 8.18
CA PRO A 953 -34.20 15.66 9.37
C PRO A 953 -35.61 15.37 9.90
N ASN A 954 -36.54 14.91 9.05
CA ASN A 954 -37.93 14.64 9.46
C ASN A 954 -38.16 13.24 10.05
N LEU A 955 -37.16 12.36 10.05
CA LEU A 955 -37.32 10.96 10.44
C LEU A 955 -37.55 10.84 11.95
N ILE A 956 -38.67 10.21 12.35
CA ILE A 956 -39.09 10.17 13.77
C ILE A 956 -38.56 8.93 14.50
N SER A 957 -38.46 7.80 13.80
CA SER A 957 -38.02 6.52 14.35
C SER A 957 -37.34 5.62 13.31
N ILE A 958 -36.43 4.77 13.77
CA ILE A 958 -35.73 3.77 12.96
C ILE A 958 -35.99 2.38 13.56
N PRO A 959 -36.37 1.37 12.76
CA PRO A 959 -36.54 0.00 13.23
C PRO A 959 -35.17 -0.62 13.48
N ILE A 960 -34.97 -1.16 14.68
CA ILE A 960 -33.74 -1.86 15.04
C ILE A 960 -33.97 -3.36 14.94
N ALA A 961 -33.16 -4.03 14.12
CA ALA A 961 -33.18 -5.47 13.94
C ALA A 961 -32.25 -6.20 14.94
N PRO A 962 -32.52 -7.48 15.28
CA PRO A 962 -31.66 -8.27 16.17
C PRO A 962 -30.28 -8.59 15.55
N CYS A 963 -30.20 -8.72 14.22
CA CYS A 963 -28.96 -9.01 13.48
C CYS A 963 -28.13 -7.77 13.14
N LEU A 964 -28.59 -6.57 13.52
CA LEU A 964 -27.91 -5.32 13.19
C LEU A 964 -26.50 -5.29 13.81
N ARG A 965 -25.49 -5.10 12.98
CA ARG A 965 -24.07 -4.99 13.36
C ARG A 965 -23.56 -3.56 13.33
N GLU A 966 -24.06 -2.75 12.40
CA GLU A 966 -23.63 -1.37 12.21
C GLU A 966 -24.81 -0.41 12.05
N LEU A 967 -24.81 0.65 12.85
CA LEU A 967 -25.79 1.72 12.79
C LEU A 967 -25.07 3.08 12.68
N VAL A 968 -25.29 3.78 11.57
CA VAL A 968 -24.74 5.12 11.32
C VAL A 968 -25.90 6.08 11.04
N ILE A 969 -26.03 7.12 11.85
CA ILE A 969 -27.07 8.15 11.74
C ILE A 969 -26.39 9.51 11.73
N ASP A 970 -26.72 10.38 10.78
CA ASP A 970 -26.18 11.73 10.69
C ASP A 970 -27.23 12.77 10.25
N GLY A 971 -27.43 13.84 11.02
CA GLY A 971 -28.37 14.91 10.64
C GLY A 971 -29.85 14.49 10.61
N CYS A 972 -30.27 13.63 11.55
CA CYS A 972 -31.67 13.24 11.74
C CYS A 972 -32.29 14.01 12.93
N GLU A 973 -32.79 15.23 12.67
CA GLU A 973 -33.17 16.19 13.71
C GLU A 973 -34.40 15.78 14.54
N LYS A 974 -35.48 15.30 13.92
CA LYS A 974 -36.73 14.90 14.60
C LYS A 974 -36.68 13.49 15.21
N LEU A 975 -35.57 12.78 15.05
CA LEU A 975 -35.43 11.42 15.56
C LEU A 975 -35.53 11.43 17.09
N SER A 976 -36.56 10.80 17.63
CA SER A 976 -36.87 10.84 19.07
C SER A 976 -36.58 9.51 19.77
N SER A 977 -36.73 8.40 19.04
CA SER A 977 -36.47 7.06 19.54
C SER A 977 -35.95 6.14 18.45
N LEU A 978 -35.10 5.20 18.84
CA LEU A 978 -34.82 3.99 18.08
C LEU A 978 -35.75 2.91 18.69
N SER A 979 -36.58 2.25 17.89
CA SER A 979 -37.81 1.59 18.36
C SER A 979 -37.64 0.62 19.56
N SER A 980 -38.67 0.53 20.41
CA SER A 980 -38.71 -0.17 21.70
C SER A 980 -38.70 -1.71 21.64
N GLY A 981 -38.26 -2.33 20.53
CA GLY A 981 -37.97 -3.77 20.43
C GLY A 981 -36.72 -4.23 21.19
N SER A 982 -36.20 -3.35 22.05
CA SER A 982 -34.88 -3.30 22.72
C SER A 982 -34.50 -4.45 23.67
N LYS A 983 -35.04 -5.67 23.51
CA LYS A 983 -34.55 -6.85 24.25
C LYS A 983 -33.49 -7.69 23.51
N HIS A 984 -33.24 -7.47 22.22
CA HIS A 984 -32.53 -8.48 21.40
C HIS A 984 -31.49 -8.00 20.37
N CYS A 985 -31.04 -6.73 20.38
CA CYS A 985 -29.94 -6.29 19.49
C CYS A 985 -28.58 -6.80 20.01
N ASN A 986 -28.37 -8.11 19.98
CA ASN A 986 -27.19 -8.77 20.53
C ASN A 986 -25.97 -8.73 19.59
N SER A 987 -26.19 -8.34 18.32
CA SER A 987 -25.16 -8.39 17.27
C SER A 987 -24.52 -7.03 16.96
N LEU A 988 -24.95 -5.94 17.60
CA LEU A 988 -24.49 -4.59 17.27
C LEU A 988 -23.03 -4.40 17.71
N GLU A 989 -22.16 -4.08 16.76
CA GLU A 989 -20.71 -3.92 16.93
C GLU A 989 -20.28 -2.45 16.84
N ARG A 990 -20.93 -1.64 15.97
CA ARG A 990 -20.60 -0.22 15.77
C ARG A 990 -21.85 0.66 15.74
N VAL A 991 -21.82 1.74 16.52
CA VAL A 991 -22.86 2.78 16.54
C VAL A 991 -22.22 4.15 16.39
N LYS A 992 -22.62 4.90 15.36
CA LYS A 992 -22.25 6.30 15.16
C LYS A 992 -23.51 7.13 14.95
N ILE A 993 -23.75 8.11 15.82
CA ILE A 993 -24.91 9.01 15.73
C ILE A 993 -24.40 10.45 15.83
N SER A 994 -24.65 11.26 14.81
CA SER A 994 -24.32 12.68 14.79
C SER A 994 -25.53 13.54 14.40
N GLY A 995 -25.68 14.73 14.98
CA GLY A 995 -26.72 15.68 14.57
C GLY A 995 -28.16 15.19 14.79
N SER A 996 -28.43 14.49 15.90
CA SER A 996 -29.77 14.02 16.30
C SER A 996 -30.21 14.60 17.65
N PRO A 997 -30.50 15.91 17.73
CA PRO A 997 -30.75 16.62 18.99
C PRO A 997 -31.98 16.13 19.77
N ASN A 998 -33.00 15.55 19.12
CA ASN A 998 -34.21 15.08 19.80
C ASN A 998 -34.13 13.65 20.35
N LEU A 999 -33.02 12.93 20.11
CA LEU A 999 -32.90 11.53 20.49
C LEU A 999 -32.77 11.39 22.02
N ILE A 1000 -33.66 10.61 22.65
CA ILE A 1000 -33.74 10.50 24.11
C ILE A 1000 -32.90 9.34 24.67
N SER A 1001 -32.79 8.24 23.92
CA SER A 1001 -32.07 7.03 24.31
C SER A 1001 -31.47 6.28 23.11
N ILE A 1002 -30.38 5.56 23.37
CA ILE A 1002 -29.67 4.71 22.39
C ILE A 1002 -29.56 3.29 22.98
N PRO A 1003 -29.83 2.23 22.20
CA PRO A 1003 -29.63 0.87 22.67
C PRO A 1003 -28.15 0.55 22.82
N ILE A 1004 -27.75 -0.01 23.96
CA ILE A 1004 -26.40 -0.55 24.14
C ILE A 1004 -26.45 -2.09 24.05
N ALA A 1005 -25.62 -2.66 23.18
CA ALA A 1005 -25.53 -4.09 22.94
C ALA A 1005 -24.28 -4.71 23.60
N PRO A 1006 -24.30 -6.01 23.96
CA PRO A 1006 -23.16 -6.68 24.60
C PRO A 1006 -21.94 -6.83 23.67
N ARG A 1007 -22.14 -6.88 22.35
CA ARG A 1007 -21.07 -7.00 21.34
C ARG A 1007 -20.51 -5.67 20.84
N LEU A 1008 -21.00 -4.54 21.38
CA LEU A 1008 -20.62 -3.22 20.92
C LEU A 1008 -19.12 -2.97 21.16
N ARG A 1009 -18.39 -2.60 20.10
CA ARG A 1009 -16.96 -2.26 20.11
C ARG A 1009 -16.71 -0.76 20.00
N GLU A 1010 -17.57 -0.06 19.25
CA GLU A 1010 -17.42 1.38 19.00
C GLU A 1010 -18.75 2.11 19.18
N LEU A 1011 -18.71 3.19 19.98
CA LEU A 1011 -19.83 4.09 20.21
C LEU A 1011 -19.38 5.53 19.99
N VAL A 1012 -19.95 6.20 18.98
CA VAL A 1012 -19.71 7.61 18.66
C VAL A 1012 -21.04 8.36 18.69
N ILE A 1013 -21.13 9.41 19.52
CA ILE A 1013 -22.32 10.25 19.70
C ILE A 1013 -21.87 11.71 19.58
N GLU A 1014 -22.46 12.47 18.66
CA GLU A 1014 -22.12 13.88 18.44
C GLU A 1014 -23.40 14.73 18.29
N GLY A 1015 -23.56 15.81 19.06
CA GLY A 1015 -24.69 16.74 18.93
C GLY A 1015 -26.07 16.14 19.25
N CYS A 1016 -26.14 15.21 20.21
CA CYS A 1016 -27.40 14.63 20.68
C CYS A 1016 -27.86 15.32 21.99
N GLU A 1017 -28.56 16.44 21.87
CA GLU A 1017 -28.85 17.34 22.99
C GLU A 1017 -29.80 16.79 24.05
N LYS A 1018 -30.93 16.16 23.66
CA LYS A 1018 -31.93 15.59 24.57
C LYS A 1018 -31.58 14.20 25.11
N LEU A 1019 -30.44 13.64 24.70
CA LEU A 1019 -30.01 12.32 25.13
C LEU A 1019 -29.76 12.33 26.64
N SER A 1020 -30.59 11.59 27.38
CA SER A 1020 -30.55 11.57 28.85
C SER A 1020 -30.00 10.27 29.42
N SER A 1021 -30.17 9.16 28.70
CA SER A 1021 -29.70 7.84 29.12
C SER A 1021 -29.25 7.00 27.94
N LEU A 1022 -28.23 6.20 28.17
CA LEU A 1022 -27.87 5.06 27.33
C LEU A 1022 -28.46 3.84 28.05
N SER A 1023 -29.26 3.01 27.38
CA SER A 1023 -30.13 2.02 28.05
C SER A 1023 -29.35 1.09 29.00
N SER A 1024 -29.99 0.65 30.10
CA SER A 1024 -29.38 0.00 31.27
C SER A 1024 -28.83 -1.43 31.05
N GLY A 1025 -28.39 -1.76 29.83
CA GLY A 1025 -27.62 -2.98 29.52
C GLY A 1025 -26.16 -2.95 29.98
N SER A 1026 -25.76 -1.92 30.73
CA SER A 1026 -24.39 -1.60 31.18
C SER A 1026 -23.65 -2.68 31.98
N LYS A 1027 -24.29 -3.81 32.30
CA LYS A 1027 -23.61 -4.98 32.91
C LYS A 1027 -22.92 -5.90 31.90
N HIS A 1028 -23.06 -5.69 30.58
CA HIS A 1028 -22.69 -6.73 29.58
C HIS A 1028 -21.90 -6.26 28.35
N CYS A 1029 -21.54 -4.98 28.20
CA CYS A 1029 -20.77 -4.48 27.05
C CYS A 1029 -19.27 -4.79 27.18
N ASN A 1030 -18.89 -6.06 27.32
CA ASN A 1030 -17.52 -6.45 27.66
C ASN A 1030 -16.51 -6.18 26.54
N LEU A 1031 -16.97 -5.93 25.32
CA LEU A 1031 -16.13 -5.76 24.13
C LEU A 1031 -15.96 -4.30 23.68
N LEU A 1032 -16.47 -3.32 24.43
CA LEU A 1032 -16.42 -1.91 24.05
C LEU A 1032 -14.97 -1.41 24.11
N GLU A 1033 -14.43 -0.99 22.95
CA GLU A 1033 -13.05 -0.54 22.78
C GLU A 1033 -12.97 0.98 22.67
N ARG A 1034 -13.95 1.65 22.05
CA ARG A 1034 -13.93 3.10 21.83
C ARG A 1034 -15.27 3.75 22.12
N VAL A 1035 -15.25 4.82 22.92
CA VAL A 1035 -16.40 5.66 23.23
C VAL A 1035 -16.04 7.11 22.99
N LYS A 1036 -16.74 7.78 22.08
CA LYS A 1036 -16.65 9.22 21.84
C LYS A 1036 -18.02 9.85 21.97
N ILE A 1037 -18.19 10.77 22.90
CA ILE A 1037 -19.44 11.49 23.14
C ILE A 1037 -19.11 12.98 23.09
N SER A 1038 -19.78 13.74 22.23
CA SER A 1038 -19.63 15.19 22.13
C SER A 1038 -20.97 15.89 21.97
N GLY A 1039 -21.18 17.04 22.60
CA GLY A 1039 -22.41 17.83 22.45
C GLY A 1039 -23.68 17.12 22.96
N SER A 1040 -23.59 16.40 24.08
CA SER A 1040 -24.71 15.73 24.74
C SER A 1040 -24.92 16.23 26.18
N PRO A 1041 -25.37 17.49 26.38
CA PRO A 1041 -25.43 18.15 27.69
C PRO A 1041 -26.36 17.48 28.70
N ASN A 1042 -27.40 16.75 28.25
CA ASN A 1042 -28.36 16.10 29.14
C ASN A 1042 -27.94 14.70 29.62
N LEU A 1043 -26.81 14.18 29.16
CA LEU A 1043 -26.40 12.81 29.46
C LEU A 1043 -25.92 12.68 30.91
N ILE A 1044 -26.51 11.72 31.64
CA ILE A 1044 -26.24 11.51 33.08
C ILE A 1044 -25.29 10.33 33.32
N SER A 1045 -25.19 9.38 32.38
CA SER A 1045 -24.34 8.19 32.52
C SER A 1045 -23.74 7.74 31.20
N ILE A 1046 -22.59 7.06 31.27
CA ILE A 1046 -21.80 6.59 30.12
C ILE A 1046 -21.50 5.10 30.30
N PRO A 1047 -21.55 4.25 29.26
CA PRO A 1047 -21.14 2.86 29.34
C PRO A 1047 -19.64 2.73 29.50
N ILE A 1048 -19.21 1.79 30.35
CA ILE A 1048 -17.80 1.48 30.57
C ILE A 1048 -17.60 -0.04 30.44
N ALA A 1049 -16.46 -0.44 29.88
CA ALA A 1049 -16.05 -1.82 29.69
C ALA A 1049 -14.57 -2.02 30.02
N VAL A 1050 -14.19 -3.23 30.44
CA VAL A 1050 -12.80 -3.56 30.78
C VAL A 1050 -11.86 -3.45 29.56
N CYS A 1051 -12.38 -3.69 28.35
CA CYS A 1051 -11.64 -3.62 27.09
C CYS A 1051 -11.52 -2.20 26.50
N LEU A 1052 -12.02 -1.18 27.20
CA LEU A 1052 -12.04 0.20 26.71
C LEU A 1052 -10.61 0.73 26.53
N ARG A 1053 -10.28 1.19 25.31
CA ARG A 1053 -9.00 1.79 24.93
C ARG A 1053 -9.08 3.31 24.82
N GLU A 1054 -10.22 3.83 24.37
CA GLU A 1054 -10.42 5.26 24.17
C GLU A 1054 -11.75 5.72 24.76
N LEU A 1055 -11.71 6.75 25.61
CA LEU A 1055 -12.87 7.44 26.15
C LEU A 1055 -12.73 8.96 25.92
N VAL A 1056 -13.61 9.53 25.12
CA VAL A 1056 -13.66 10.96 24.80
C VAL A 1056 -15.04 11.50 25.16
N ILE A 1057 -15.09 12.54 25.99
CA ILE A 1057 -16.32 13.17 26.48
C ILE A 1057 -16.18 14.68 26.28
N GLU A 1058 -17.04 15.30 25.49
CA GLU A 1058 -16.98 16.73 25.19
C GLU A 1058 -18.36 17.39 25.35
N GLY A 1059 -18.49 18.40 26.22
CA GLY A 1059 -19.75 19.15 26.40
C GLY A 1059 -20.90 18.36 27.05
N CYS A 1060 -20.61 17.44 27.97
CA CYS A 1060 -21.62 16.70 28.75
C CYS A 1060 -21.92 17.39 30.08
N GLU A 1061 -22.73 18.46 30.07
CA GLU A 1061 -22.93 19.33 31.23
C GLU A 1061 -23.58 18.67 32.44
N LYS A 1062 -24.60 17.79 32.29
CA LYS A 1062 -25.30 17.14 33.42
C LYS A 1062 -24.57 15.93 34.02
N LEU A 1063 -23.43 15.54 33.45
CA LEU A 1063 -22.65 14.42 33.93
C LEU A 1063 -21.94 14.80 35.23
N SER A 1064 -22.45 14.33 36.37
CA SER A 1064 -21.89 14.65 37.70
C SER A 1064 -20.72 13.76 38.11
N SER A 1065 -20.67 12.51 37.63
CA SER A 1065 -19.59 11.56 37.88
C SER A 1065 -19.49 10.53 36.75
N LEU A 1066 -18.29 9.96 36.54
CA LEU A 1066 -18.13 8.79 35.68
C LEU A 1066 -18.46 7.49 36.45
N PRO A 1067 -18.79 6.38 35.78
CA PRO A 1067 -19.04 5.11 36.45
C PRO A 1067 -17.79 4.54 37.16
N SER A 1068 -17.99 3.99 38.36
CA SER A 1068 -16.92 3.42 39.21
C SER A 1068 -16.17 2.24 38.58
N GLY A 1069 -16.70 1.64 37.52
CA GLY A 1069 -16.04 0.59 36.74
C GLY A 1069 -14.80 1.06 35.98
N LEU A 1070 -14.60 2.39 35.81
CA LEU A 1070 -13.43 2.96 35.10
C LEU A 1070 -12.09 2.49 35.71
N LYS A 1071 -12.06 2.26 37.02
CA LYS A 1071 -10.90 1.72 37.76
C LYS A 1071 -10.45 0.33 37.28
N HIS A 1072 -11.30 -0.39 36.55
CA HIS A 1072 -11.00 -1.72 36.02
C HIS A 1072 -10.61 -1.70 34.53
N CYS A 1073 -10.61 -0.55 33.87
CA CYS A 1073 -10.31 -0.39 32.44
C CYS A 1073 -8.80 -0.39 32.17
N ASN A 1074 -8.12 -1.50 32.47
CA ASN A 1074 -6.65 -1.58 32.39
C ASN A 1074 -6.10 -1.40 30.96
N ALA A 1075 -6.93 -1.53 29.92
CA ALA A 1075 -6.58 -1.31 28.52
C ALA A 1075 -6.75 0.14 28.05
N LEU A 1076 -7.20 1.07 28.90
CA LEU A 1076 -7.49 2.45 28.53
C LEU A 1076 -6.19 3.18 28.19
N GLU A 1077 -6.03 3.59 26.93
CA GLU A 1077 -4.87 4.29 26.38
C GLU A 1077 -5.08 5.81 26.34
N ARG A 1078 -6.32 6.24 26.08
CA ARG A 1078 -6.70 7.65 25.94
C ARG A 1078 -7.96 8.00 26.71
N LEU A 1079 -7.87 9.01 27.57
CA LEU A 1079 -8.98 9.62 28.29
C LEU A 1079 -9.00 11.13 28.04
N LYS A 1080 -10.01 11.62 27.32
CA LYS A 1080 -10.24 13.05 27.09
C LYS A 1080 -11.60 13.48 27.63
N ILE A 1081 -11.62 14.52 28.45
CA ILE A 1081 -12.83 15.14 28.97
C ILE A 1081 -12.74 16.64 28.72
N SER A 1082 -13.68 17.23 28.01
CA SER A 1082 -13.72 18.67 27.72
C SER A 1082 -15.12 19.22 27.96
N GLY A 1083 -15.27 20.41 28.56
CA GLY A 1083 -16.57 21.09 28.70
C GLY A 1083 -17.63 20.41 29.59
N SER A 1084 -17.26 19.39 30.38
CA SER A 1084 -18.17 18.70 31.31
C SER A 1084 -18.23 19.46 32.65
N ARG A 1085 -18.92 20.61 32.67
CA ARG A 1085 -18.80 21.60 33.75
C ARG A 1085 -19.24 21.12 35.13
N ASN A 1086 -20.26 20.25 35.25
CA ASN A 1086 -20.75 19.75 36.53
C ASN A 1086 -20.08 18.46 37.01
N LEU A 1087 -19.05 17.96 36.31
CA LEU A 1087 -18.32 16.77 36.72
C LEU A 1087 -17.56 17.05 38.02
N GLU A 1088 -17.95 16.42 39.13
CA GLU A 1088 -17.39 16.67 40.46
C GLU A 1088 -16.16 15.80 40.75
N CYS A 1089 -16.17 14.56 40.28
CA CYS A 1089 -15.12 13.57 40.50
C CYS A 1089 -14.97 12.58 39.33
N ILE A 1090 -13.76 12.03 39.21
CA ILE A 1090 -13.44 10.92 38.32
C ILE A 1090 -13.05 9.73 39.22
N PRO A 1091 -13.78 8.60 39.21
CA PRO A 1091 -13.61 7.51 40.16
C PRO A 1091 -12.43 6.62 39.77
N ILE A 1092 -11.24 7.19 39.85
CA ILE A 1092 -9.98 6.47 39.65
C ILE A 1092 -9.54 5.98 41.03
N SER A 1093 -9.10 4.72 41.10
CA SER A 1093 -8.51 4.14 42.31
C SER A 1093 -7.24 4.92 42.70
N ASP A 1094 -6.58 4.53 43.79
CA ASP A 1094 -5.22 4.97 44.14
C ASP A 1094 -4.17 4.84 43.00
N VAL A 1095 -4.51 4.18 41.88
CA VAL A 1095 -3.67 4.01 40.68
C VAL A 1095 -4.53 4.21 39.41
N PHE A 1096 -4.03 5.01 38.46
CA PHE A 1096 -4.63 5.13 37.12
C PHE A 1096 -4.50 3.82 36.33
N PRO A 1097 -5.32 3.59 35.28
CA PRO A 1097 -5.13 2.45 34.41
C PRO A 1097 -3.69 2.39 33.87
N PRO A 1098 -2.98 1.26 33.98
CA PRO A 1098 -1.55 1.18 33.67
C PRO A 1098 -1.24 1.43 32.19
N SER A 1099 -2.22 1.31 31.29
CA SER A 1099 -2.04 1.57 29.86
C SER A 1099 -2.30 3.04 29.46
N LEU A 1100 -2.71 3.91 30.39
CA LEU A 1100 -3.15 5.27 30.05
C LEU A 1100 -1.97 6.16 29.67
N GLY A 1101 -1.78 6.38 28.37
CA GLY A 1101 -0.74 7.25 27.84
C GLY A 1101 -1.18 8.70 27.70
N GLN A 1102 -2.45 8.97 27.40
CA GLN A 1102 -2.95 10.33 27.18
C GLN A 1102 -4.14 10.65 28.11
N PHE A 1103 -3.99 11.71 28.91
CA PHE A 1103 -5.05 12.24 29.77
C PHE A 1103 -5.24 13.74 29.55
N VAL A 1104 -6.43 14.11 29.09
CA VAL A 1104 -6.76 15.50 28.75
C VAL A 1104 -8.03 15.90 29.48
N ILE A 1105 -7.98 16.98 30.26
CA ILE A 1105 -9.12 17.61 30.93
C ILE A 1105 -9.17 19.09 30.56
N GLU A 1106 -10.30 19.54 30.02
CA GLU A 1106 -10.51 20.91 29.60
C GLU A 1106 -11.89 21.41 30.09
N ASP A 1107 -11.99 22.66 30.55
CA ASP A 1107 -13.25 23.33 30.92
C ASP A 1107 -14.15 22.58 31.93
N CYS A 1108 -13.57 21.81 32.86
CA CYS A 1108 -14.28 21.06 33.90
C CYS A 1108 -14.37 21.87 35.22
N ALA A 1109 -15.42 22.69 35.37
CA ALA A 1109 -15.52 23.69 36.42
C ALA A 1109 -15.72 23.15 37.85
N GLN A 1110 -16.47 22.06 38.03
CA GLN A 1110 -16.78 21.49 39.35
C GLN A 1110 -15.78 20.43 39.84
N LEU A 1111 -14.86 20.00 38.98
CA LEU A 1111 -13.93 18.91 39.29
C LEU A 1111 -12.98 19.37 40.41
N SER A 1112 -13.02 18.69 41.56
CA SER A 1112 -12.35 19.15 42.78
C SER A 1112 -11.10 18.35 43.16
N SER A 1113 -11.04 17.07 42.79
CA SER A 1113 -9.90 16.19 43.07
C SER A 1113 -9.69 15.16 41.96
N LEU A 1114 -8.42 14.79 41.77
CA LEU A 1114 -7.98 13.63 41.01
C LEU A 1114 -7.11 12.81 41.96
N GLN A 1115 -7.46 11.56 42.23
CA GLN A 1115 -6.63 10.66 43.06
C GLN A 1115 -5.94 9.63 42.15
N GLY A 1116 -4.64 9.39 42.33
CA GLY A 1116 -3.96 8.25 41.73
C GLY A 1116 -2.45 8.41 41.49
N ARG A 1117 -1.70 7.30 41.46
CA ARG A 1117 -0.30 7.24 40.97
C ARG A 1117 -0.26 7.09 39.44
N HIS A 1118 0.71 7.73 38.78
CA HIS A 1118 0.72 8.01 37.35
C HIS A 1118 2.00 7.55 36.60
N GLU A 1119 2.37 6.28 36.67
CA GLU A 1119 3.67 5.79 36.18
C GLU A 1119 3.81 5.72 34.64
N SER A 1120 2.71 5.63 33.89
CA SER A 1120 2.69 5.39 32.43
C SER A 1120 2.19 6.55 31.58
N LEU A 1121 1.84 7.68 32.20
CA LEU A 1121 1.21 8.81 31.51
C LEU A 1121 2.24 9.60 30.68
N GLU A 1122 2.05 9.66 29.36
CA GLU A 1122 2.91 10.40 28.42
C GLU A 1122 2.44 11.83 28.15
N GLU A 1123 1.13 12.08 28.18
CA GLU A 1123 0.54 13.40 27.98
C GLU A 1123 -0.50 13.72 29.05
N LEU A 1124 -0.33 14.88 29.68
CA LEU A 1124 -1.25 15.47 30.63
C LEU A 1124 -1.60 16.89 30.17
N SER A 1125 -2.86 17.11 29.82
CA SER A 1125 -3.36 18.45 29.48
C SER A 1125 -4.46 18.84 30.44
N MET A 1126 -4.31 19.99 31.11
CA MET A 1126 -5.28 20.58 32.00
C MET A 1126 -5.53 22.03 31.64
N VAL A 1127 -6.75 22.33 31.18
CA VAL A 1127 -7.15 23.66 30.76
C VAL A 1127 -8.43 24.08 31.47
N ASN A 1128 -8.44 25.26 32.10
CA ASN A 1128 -9.62 25.91 32.66
C ASN A 1128 -10.43 25.04 33.66
N CYS A 1129 -9.77 24.45 34.65
CA CYS A 1129 -10.37 23.64 35.72
C CYS A 1129 -10.23 24.32 37.09
N PRO A 1130 -11.07 25.31 37.44
CA PRO A 1130 -10.88 26.20 38.58
C PRO A 1130 -11.11 25.61 39.98
N LYS A 1131 -11.79 24.48 40.16
CA LYS A 1131 -11.96 23.85 41.49
C LYS A 1131 -10.93 22.76 41.80
N LEU A 1132 -10.16 22.33 40.80
CA LEU A 1132 -9.24 21.21 40.91
C LEU A 1132 -8.00 21.66 41.69
N LEU A 1133 -7.72 21.01 42.81
CA LEU A 1133 -6.52 21.27 43.61
C LEU A 1133 -5.35 20.50 43.03
N TRP A 1134 -4.24 21.18 42.71
CA TRP A 1134 -3.06 20.50 42.16
C TRP A 1134 -2.40 19.55 43.16
N SER A 1135 -2.48 19.89 44.46
CA SER A 1135 -2.10 18.98 45.54
C SER A 1135 -2.80 17.62 45.44
N SER A 1136 -4.04 17.54 44.92
CA SER A 1136 -4.69 16.23 44.71
C SER A 1136 -4.00 15.39 43.63
N VAL A 1137 -3.49 16.04 42.58
CA VAL A 1137 -2.73 15.39 41.49
C VAL A 1137 -1.32 14.98 41.95
N ALA A 1138 -0.77 15.67 42.95
CA ALA A 1138 0.63 15.58 43.36
C ALA A 1138 0.90 15.08 44.79
N GLU A 1139 -0.13 14.90 45.63
CA GLU A 1139 -0.03 14.27 46.96
C GLU A 1139 0.29 12.78 46.78
N GLY A 1140 1.59 12.48 46.68
CA GLY A 1140 2.14 11.18 46.31
C GLY A 1140 3.20 11.24 45.18
N GLY A 1141 3.59 12.45 44.77
CA GLY A 1141 4.36 12.79 43.57
C GLY A 1141 5.78 12.25 43.45
N SER A 1142 5.92 10.93 43.32
CA SER A 1142 7.16 10.27 42.88
C SER A 1142 6.97 9.46 41.58
N CYS A 1143 6.01 9.81 40.72
CA CYS A 1143 5.53 8.89 39.67
C CYS A 1143 5.32 9.46 38.24
N LEU A 1144 5.43 10.77 37.94
CA LEU A 1144 5.20 11.32 36.58
C LEU A 1144 6.42 11.23 35.64
N THR A 1145 7.27 10.21 35.80
CA THR A 1145 8.55 10.09 35.10
C THR A 1145 8.42 9.82 33.59
N ALA A 1146 7.27 9.31 33.13
CA ALA A 1146 6.99 9.02 31.73
C ALA A 1146 6.45 10.23 30.94
N LEU A 1147 6.10 11.33 31.63
CA LEU A 1147 5.41 12.47 31.04
C LEU A 1147 6.30 13.18 30.00
N ARG A 1148 5.78 13.34 28.78
CA ARG A 1148 6.44 13.97 27.64
C ARG A 1148 5.82 15.30 27.27
N ARG A 1149 4.52 15.47 27.50
CA ARG A 1149 3.80 16.71 27.25
C ARG A 1149 2.96 17.10 28.45
N LEU A 1150 3.15 18.33 28.91
CA LEU A 1150 2.37 18.93 29.99
C LEU A 1150 1.80 20.26 29.52
N VAL A 1151 0.48 20.38 29.55
CA VAL A 1151 -0.23 21.64 29.26
C VAL A 1151 -1.00 22.07 30.49
N ILE A 1152 -0.79 23.31 30.90
CA ILE A 1152 -1.52 23.96 32.00
C ILE A 1152 -2.00 25.32 31.50
N ALA A 1153 -3.31 25.51 31.37
CA ALA A 1153 -3.83 26.78 30.89
C ALA A 1153 -5.07 27.29 31.64
N SER A 1154 -5.14 28.60 31.90
CA SER A 1154 -6.32 29.28 32.47
C SER A 1154 -6.85 28.72 33.80
N CYS A 1155 -6.02 28.10 34.64
CA CYS A 1155 -6.43 27.52 35.93
C CYS A 1155 -6.60 28.55 37.07
N SER A 1156 -6.96 29.81 36.79
CA SER A 1156 -7.05 30.88 37.80
C SER A 1156 -8.51 31.24 38.12
N GLY A 1157 -9.19 30.39 38.91
CA GLY A 1157 -10.51 30.69 39.46
C GLY A 1157 -10.44 31.53 40.75
N PRO A 1158 -11.44 32.40 41.04
CA PRO A 1158 -11.46 33.24 42.24
C PRO A 1158 -11.66 32.49 43.56
N ASN A 1159 -12.07 31.22 43.51
CA ASN A 1159 -12.35 30.35 44.67
C ASN A 1159 -11.52 29.06 44.67
N LEU A 1160 -10.29 29.08 44.12
CA LEU A 1160 -9.33 28.01 44.38
C LEU A 1160 -9.06 27.98 45.89
N GLY A 1161 -9.30 26.84 46.53
CA GLY A 1161 -8.93 26.54 47.91
C GLY A 1161 -7.41 26.41 48.13
N ILE A 1162 -6.61 26.84 47.17
CA ILE A 1162 -5.17 27.11 47.31
C ILE A 1162 -5.01 28.59 47.01
N LYS A 1163 -4.20 29.30 47.80
CA LYS A 1163 -3.69 30.64 47.44
C LYS A 1163 -3.03 30.55 46.06
N SER A 1164 -3.83 30.76 45.02
CA SER A 1164 -3.49 30.82 43.59
C SER A 1164 -2.02 30.53 43.25
N ILE A 1165 -1.69 29.32 42.77
CA ILE A 1165 -0.34 28.80 42.40
C ILE A 1165 0.70 29.92 42.34
N SER A 1166 1.32 30.25 43.47
CA SER A 1166 2.37 31.28 43.51
C SER A 1166 3.70 30.74 43.00
N THR A 1167 3.91 29.42 43.16
CA THR A 1167 5.09 28.62 42.81
C THR A 1167 4.65 27.23 42.33
N LEU A 1168 5.43 26.55 41.46
CA LEU A 1168 5.15 25.18 40.98
C LEU A 1168 5.79 24.08 41.84
N GLU A 1169 6.23 24.39 43.07
CA GLU A 1169 6.84 23.41 43.99
C GLU A 1169 5.93 22.20 44.24
N GLU A 1170 4.60 22.43 44.27
CA GLU A 1170 3.60 21.37 44.45
C GLU A 1170 3.53 20.38 43.28
N ILE A 1171 4.07 20.69 42.10
CA ILE A 1171 3.98 19.82 40.91
C ILE A 1171 5.12 18.78 40.88
N SER A 1172 6.15 18.91 41.73
CA SER A 1172 7.38 18.11 41.67
C SER A 1172 7.94 17.98 40.24
N LEU A 1173 7.94 19.07 39.46
CA LEU A 1173 8.44 19.09 38.07
C LEU A 1173 9.87 18.55 37.94
N HIS A 1174 10.64 18.56 39.04
CA HIS A 1174 11.98 17.99 39.09
C HIS A 1174 12.02 16.50 38.68
N ASP A 1175 10.93 15.75 38.91
CA ASP A 1175 10.81 14.31 38.60
C ASP A 1175 10.35 14.04 37.15
N CYS A 1176 9.90 15.05 36.41
CA CYS A 1176 9.42 14.93 35.03
C CYS A 1176 10.57 14.92 34.00
N THR A 1177 11.60 14.08 34.22
CA THR A 1177 12.84 14.10 33.43
C THR A 1177 12.64 13.79 31.93
N SER A 1178 11.52 13.16 31.56
CA SER A 1178 11.16 12.80 30.18
C SER A 1178 10.36 13.89 29.44
N LEU A 1179 10.09 15.03 30.08
CA LEU A 1179 9.25 16.10 29.55
C LEU A 1179 9.90 16.77 28.34
N VAL A 1180 9.15 16.91 27.26
CA VAL A 1180 9.61 17.42 25.94
C VAL A 1180 8.93 18.74 25.62
N ASP A 1181 7.65 18.85 25.95
CA ASP A 1181 6.82 20.02 25.68
C ASP A 1181 6.12 20.46 26.96
N LEU A 1182 6.46 21.67 27.41
CA LEU A 1182 5.85 22.33 28.56
C LEU A 1182 5.15 23.60 28.10
N GLU A 1183 3.85 23.64 28.29
CA GLU A 1183 3.00 24.76 27.88
C GLU A 1183 2.21 25.29 29.07
N ILE A 1184 2.47 26.54 29.42
CA ILE A 1184 1.79 27.26 30.50
C ILE A 1184 1.15 28.53 29.91
N GLN A 1185 -0.17 28.66 30.00
CA GLN A 1185 -0.87 29.81 29.43
C GLN A 1185 -1.89 30.42 30.39
N ARG A 1186 -2.02 31.76 30.41
CA ARG A 1186 -3.09 32.49 31.11
C ARG A 1186 -3.19 32.20 32.62
N CYS A 1187 -2.08 31.83 33.26
CA CYS A 1187 -2.01 31.61 34.71
C CYS A 1187 -1.76 32.94 35.44
N ARG A 1188 -2.81 33.76 35.64
CA ARG A 1188 -2.69 35.16 36.10
C ARG A 1188 -2.03 35.38 37.46
N ASN A 1189 -2.01 34.36 38.32
CA ASN A 1189 -1.47 34.46 39.68
C ASN A 1189 -0.10 33.82 39.88
N LEU A 1190 0.47 33.20 38.84
CA LEU A 1190 1.79 32.60 38.91
C LEU A 1190 2.86 33.69 39.11
N ILE A 1191 3.58 33.66 40.23
CA ILE A 1191 4.53 34.72 40.63
C ILE A 1191 5.97 34.32 40.29
N SER A 1192 6.34 33.06 40.54
CA SER A 1192 7.69 32.58 40.35
C SER A 1192 7.68 31.16 39.80
N LEU A 1193 8.58 30.90 38.87
CA LEU A 1193 8.99 29.56 38.46
C LEU A 1193 10.41 29.22 38.98
N ALA A 1194 11.05 30.11 39.75
CA ALA A 1194 12.46 30.00 40.14
C ALA A 1194 12.79 28.74 40.96
N ASP A 1195 11.80 28.22 41.68
CA ASP A 1195 11.92 27.01 42.51
C ASP A 1195 11.89 25.72 41.67
N VAL A 1196 11.53 25.84 40.38
CA VAL A 1196 11.70 24.75 39.41
C VAL A 1196 13.16 24.72 38.98
N ASP A 1197 13.91 23.75 39.48
CA ASP A 1197 15.26 23.46 38.99
C ASP A 1197 15.16 22.87 37.58
N ALA A 1198 15.28 23.71 36.56
CA ALA A 1198 15.22 23.25 35.18
C ALA A 1198 16.40 22.35 34.79
N THR A 1199 17.44 22.23 35.62
CA THR A 1199 18.58 21.35 35.33
C THR A 1199 18.18 19.87 35.24
N SER A 1200 17.05 19.45 35.84
CA SER A 1200 16.55 18.08 35.72
C SER A 1200 15.69 17.83 34.46
N LEU A 1201 15.25 18.87 33.76
CA LEU A 1201 14.37 18.80 32.59
C LEU A 1201 15.13 18.72 31.25
N GLN A 1202 16.23 17.97 31.20
CA GLN A 1202 17.16 17.92 30.06
C GLN A 1202 16.52 17.45 28.73
N SER A 1203 15.34 16.83 28.78
CA SER A 1203 14.58 16.37 27.62
C SER A 1203 13.73 17.46 26.95
N LEU A 1204 13.58 18.63 27.59
CA LEU A 1204 12.65 19.67 27.17
C LEU A 1204 13.10 20.33 25.86
N SER A 1205 12.29 20.23 24.80
CA SER A 1205 12.55 20.85 23.50
C SER A 1205 11.63 22.02 23.15
N SER A 1206 10.51 22.15 23.86
CA SER A 1206 9.53 23.22 23.68
C SER A 1206 9.09 23.75 25.04
N LEU A 1207 9.27 25.06 25.25
CA LEU A 1207 8.79 25.79 26.42
C LEU A 1207 7.96 26.98 25.96
N THR A 1208 6.67 26.96 26.30
CA THR A 1208 5.75 28.05 25.99
C THR A 1208 5.16 28.61 27.28
N ILE A 1209 5.34 29.90 27.52
CA ILE A 1209 4.76 30.65 28.65
C ILE A 1209 4.08 31.90 28.12
N LEU A 1210 2.75 31.94 28.14
CA LEU A 1210 1.97 33.05 27.54
C LEU A 1210 0.96 33.63 28.53
N ASP A 1211 0.76 34.94 28.51
CA ASP A 1211 -0.28 35.66 29.27
C ASP A 1211 -0.28 35.37 30.80
N CYS A 1212 0.89 35.25 31.42
CA CYS A 1212 1.07 34.99 32.86
C CYS A 1212 1.43 36.29 33.60
N GLU A 1213 0.44 37.16 33.82
CA GLU A 1213 0.61 38.58 34.18
C GLU A 1213 1.49 38.87 35.42
N LYS A 1214 1.45 38.03 36.46
CA LYS A 1214 2.21 38.23 37.71
C LYS A 1214 3.56 37.54 37.75
N LEU A 1215 3.97 36.84 36.68
CA LEU A 1215 5.21 36.06 36.66
C LEU A 1215 6.42 37.00 36.66
N ARG A 1216 7.23 36.93 37.72
CA ARG A 1216 8.41 37.77 37.97
C ARG A 1216 9.75 37.05 37.73
N TYR A 1217 9.78 35.74 37.96
CA TYR A 1217 11.00 34.95 37.87
C TYR A 1217 10.77 33.68 37.05
N LEU A 1218 11.67 33.42 36.10
CA LEU A 1218 11.70 32.18 35.30
C LEU A 1218 12.44 31.06 36.07
N PRO A 1219 12.29 29.79 35.64
CA PRO A 1219 13.06 28.67 36.21
C PRO A 1219 14.57 28.96 36.21
N THR A 1220 15.24 28.62 37.30
CA THR A 1220 16.70 28.65 37.34
C THR A 1220 17.27 27.48 36.53
N GLY A 1221 18.46 27.63 35.96
CA GLY A 1221 19.05 26.56 35.14
C GLY A 1221 18.48 26.41 33.71
N LEU A 1222 17.62 27.31 33.21
CA LEU A 1222 17.15 27.27 31.80
C LEU A 1222 18.30 27.23 30.78
N HIS A 1223 19.40 27.94 31.06
CA HIS A 1223 20.62 27.93 30.23
C HIS A 1223 21.30 26.56 30.15
N THR A 1224 20.95 25.63 31.05
CA THR A 1224 21.48 24.26 31.04
C THR A 1224 20.66 23.31 30.17
N LEU A 1225 19.51 23.75 29.62
CA LEU A 1225 18.64 22.94 28.77
C LEU A 1225 19.17 22.89 27.33
N THR A 1226 20.09 21.97 27.05
CA THR A 1226 20.75 21.89 25.73
C THR A 1226 19.83 21.43 24.58
N ARG A 1227 18.62 20.95 24.87
CA ARG A 1227 17.65 20.44 23.88
C ARG A 1227 16.50 21.39 23.56
N LEU A 1228 16.46 22.56 24.19
CA LEU A 1228 15.39 23.53 24.02
C LEU A 1228 15.46 24.17 22.62
N GLU A 1229 14.60 23.72 21.70
CA GLU A 1229 14.54 24.21 20.31
C GLU A 1229 13.59 25.39 20.14
N ARG A 1230 12.50 25.42 20.92
CA ARG A 1230 11.46 26.44 20.84
C ARG A 1230 11.16 26.99 22.21
N MET A 1231 11.44 28.29 22.40
CA MET A 1231 11.10 29.01 23.62
C MET A 1231 10.23 30.20 23.24
N ARG A 1232 8.99 30.24 23.75
CA ARG A 1232 8.06 31.34 23.49
C ARG A 1232 7.56 31.89 24.82
N ILE A 1233 8.00 33.10 25.14
CA ILE A 1233 7.53 33.87 26.30
C ILE A 1233 6.86 35.14 25.79
N GLY A 1234 5.59 35.39 26.12
CA GLY A 1234 4.82 36.49 25.50
C GLY A 1234 3.70 37.08 26.35
N ARG A 1235 3.51 38.41 26.20
CA ARG A 1235 2.52 39.27 26.88
C ARG A 1235 2.48 39.15 28.42
N ASN A 1236 3.62 39.40 29.05
CA ASN A 1236 3.69 39.72 30.49
C ASN A 1236 4.04 41.22 30.61
N TYR A 1237 3.04 42.07 30.86
CA TYR A 1237 3.16 43.53 30.68
C TYR A 1237 4.16 44.24 31.63
N ASP A 1238 4.64 43.58 32.69
CA ASP A 1238 5.57 44.19 33.68
C ASP A 1238 6.98 43.57 33.74
N THR A 1239 7.23 42.38 33.18
CA THR A 1239 8.52 41.66 33.38
C THR A 1239 9.59 41.89 32.32
N CYS A 1240 9.25 42.45 31.15
CA CYS A 1240 10.22 42.62 30.06
C CYS A 1240 11.25 43.76 30.27
N ARG A 1241 11.32 44.39 31.46
CA ARG A 1241 12.26 45.49 31.72
C ARG A 1241 13.58 45.08 32.39
N ARG A 1242 13.78 43.81 32.76
CA ARG A 1242 14.95 43.47 33.62
C ARG A 1242 15.69 42.16 33.38
N VAL A 1243 15.44 41.40 32.32
CA VAL A 1243 16.27 40.22 32.01
C VAL A 1243 16.61 40.22 30.53
N TYR A 1244 17.60 41.04 30.15
CA TYR A 1244 18.39 40.84 28.95
C TYR A 1244 19.82 40.52 29.39
N THR A 1245 20.13 39.23 29.40
CA THR A 1245 21.35 38.64 28.83
C THR A 1245 21.18 37.13 28.92
N LEU A 1246 20.84 36.53 27.79
CA LEU A 1246 21.36 35.24 27.31
C LEU A 1246 21.25 35.27 25.79
#